data_AF-A0A8M1KJH0-F1
#
_entry.id   AF-A0A8M1KJH0-F1
#
_cell.length_a   1.000
_cell.length_b   1.000
_cell.length_c   1.000
_cell.angle_alpha   90.00
_cell.angle_beta   90.00
_cell.angle_gamma   90.00
#
_symmetry.space_group_name_H-M   'P 1'
#
loop_
_entity.id
_entity.type
_entity.pdbx_description
1 polymer ?
#
loop_
_entity_poly.entity_id
_entity_poly.type
_entity_poly.pdbx_seq_one_letter_code
_entity_poly.pdbx_strand_id
1 'polypeptide(L)'
;MAEADFIKRLCTNNGSMLYDDLVADLNRGGWLSYERVDTSSLENGELFSIVQSNGEKWVIAKTKLRLCKAKSCLGCANLHLCKKFLLGECPFGRGRKPCRFGHDLMSDHNAQVLGIHKLESLDKRELCILLLQNDNSLLPPVCHSYNNGPGQYGKCEEQEGCTRLHICKRYLRGECGCPRSHDFYEPHPFTTLQNRGVPLDLMPFMKDIYMNIEFMRVRTRGRPPQWNAGPGPRPSASNHVDYNMASKNPEASRDRNEICMYFVKGICVHGDRCWKAHSTLPYRWEARDGQRWTALSDNEGIEKDYCNPANTYSKGVEPVCFDTMTRGLRGVRRLSTVSSVVQPTFMLTTEWAWYWEDEHGDWIQYATAAGGHSSASIMGEDLEQKYQEDPSAVVEFTAGSQTYELRFQDMIQTNKRYGTKKLVRRRPVFVSAADAQTIKTSKKAPNNRSNFKALPTHWDKALTPETGYKRVTLQSSSKEYMEILTLFNTTMRGFNIVSIERVQNKALWEVFQWQKDLMKKNSGGRTVAEKQLFHGTDSKHVDAICHNNMDWRICGTHGTAYGKGSYFARDAKYSHNYTAHSSTRCMFVCRILVGDYTKGDSSYLRPPSKNGGDTVFFDSCVDDVYNPSIFVVFEKHQVYPEYLIQYREQFQTSASATQHYAQAPRPATRPAPAPIPAPTPRATSSYYVPQPTQSYSSNSSKSDDNRCIIS
;
A
#
# COMPACT_ATOMS: atom_id res chain seq x y z
N MET A 1 20.63 44.75 2.34
CA MET A 1 20.59 43.71 3.41
C MET A 1 21.38 42.50 2.92
N ALA A 2 22.12 41.79 3.79
CA ALA A 2 22.91 40.65 3.33
C ALA A 2 22.01 39.43 3.09
N GLU A 3 22.34 38.60 2.10
CA GLU A 3 21.60 37.37 1.77
C GLU A 3 21.46 36.43 3.00
N ALA A 4 22.45 36.44 3.89
CA ALA A 4 22.45 35.68 5.13
C ALA A 4 21.31 36.08 6.08
N ASP A 5 20.96 37.38 6.14
CA ASP A 5 19.88 37.88 6.99
C ASP A 5 18.51 37.41 6.49
N PHE A 6 18.32 37.42 5.17
CA PHE A 6 17.11 36.87 4.54
C PHE A 6 16.98 35.37 4.79
N ILE A 7 18.07 34.59 4.60
CA ILE A 7 18.04 33.15 4.87
C ILE A 7 17.71 32.89 6.34
N LYS A 8 18.35 33.61 7.27
CA LYS A 8 18.06 33.49 8.70
C LYS A 8 16.60 33.77 8.99
N ARG A 9 16.06 34.89 8.51
CA ARG A 9 14.66 35.25 8.74
C ARG A 9 13.68 34.21 8.22
N LEU A 10 13.93 33.69 7.01
CA LEU A 10 13.13 32.61 6.44
C LEU A 10 13.24 31.34 7.30
N CYS A 11 14.44 30.95 7.76
CA CYS A 11 14.63 29.75 8.57
C CYS A 11 14.01 29.86 9.97
N THR A 12 13.99 31.06 10.58
CA THR A 12 13.24 31.32 11.81
C THR A 12 11.74 31.10 11.60
N ASN A 13 11.24 31.33 10.39
CA ASN A 13 9.86 31.11 9.94
C ASN A 13 9.71 29.84 9.08
N ASN A 14 10.29 28.72 9.54
CA ASN A 14 10.12 27.38 8.90
C ASN A 14 10.61 27.27 7.44
N GLY A 15 11.52 28.14 7.03
CA GLY A 15 12.21 28.10 5.74
C GLY A 15 11.50 28.83 4.60
N SER A 16 10.34 29.45 4.85
CA SER A 16 9.61 30.27 3.86
C SER A 16 8.69 31.31 4.50
N MET A 17 8.37 32.37 3.75
CA MET A 17 7.42 33.41 4.17
C MET A 17 6.66 33.96 2.97
N LEU A 18 5.50 34.58 3.20
CA LEU A 18 4.87 35.45 2.20
C LEU A 18 5.78 36.64 1.92
N TYR A 19 5.86 37.05 0.66
CA TYR A 19 6.70 38.16 0.21
C TYR A 19 6.31 39.46 0.90
N ASP A 20 5.01 39.74 1.00
CA ASP A 20 4.51 40.96 1.62
C ASP A 20 4.75 40.95 3.14
N ASP A 21 4.63 39.79 3.79
CA ASP A 21 4.97 39.64 5.20
C ASP A 21 6.46 39.80 5.44
N LEU A 22 7.31 39.18 4.62
CA LEU A 22 8.76 39.33 4.70
C LEU A 22 9.13 40.82 4.54
N VAL A 23 8.58 41.51 3.55
CA VAL A 23 8.84 42.94 3.36
C VAL A 23 8.31 43.77 4.54
N ALA A 24 7.09 43.51 5.02
CA ALA A 24 6.49 44.24 6.14
C ALA A 24 7.22 44.01 7.47
N ASP A 25 7.75 42.81 7.66
CA ASP A 25 8.48 42.38 8.84
C ASP A 25 9.90 42.97 8.88
N LEU A 26 10.55 43.06 7.71
CA LEU A 26 11.80 43.82 7.55
C LEU A 26 11.59 45.33 7.76
N ASN A 27 10.42 45.85 7.42
CA ASN A 27 10.05 47.25 7.70
C ASN A 27 9.72 47.49 9.19
N ARG A 28 9.24 46.47 9.92
CA ARG A 28 8.90 46.54 11.36
C ARG A 28 10.08 46.27 12.29
N GLY A 29 11.07 45.51 11.84
CA GLY A 29 12.34 45.27 12.53
C GLY A 29 13.23 46.51 12.48
N GLY A 30 12.79 47.56 13.18
CA GLY A 30 13.25 48.93 13.03
C GLY A 30 14.76 49.09 12.87
N TRP A 31 15.17 49.45 11.66
CA TRP A 31 16.37 50.23 11.40
C TRP A 31 16.13 51.11 10.16
N LEU A 32 15.97 52.41 10.42
CA LEU A 32 16.01 53.57 9.53
C LEU A 32 14.96 53.67 8.39
N SER A 33 13.96 54.49 8.69
CA SER A 33 13.45 55.60 7.86
C SER A 33 13.84 55.62 6.37
N TYR A 34 12.80 55.58 5.53
CA TYR A 34 12.74 56.17 4.19
C TYR A 34 13.48 55.49 3.02
N GLU A 35 14.26 54.44 3.24
CA GLU A 35 14.77 53.61 2.14
C GLU A 35 13.95 52.33 2.01
N ARG A 36 13.37 52.09 0.83
CA ARG A 36 12.72 50.81 0.51
C ARG A 36 13.73 49.69 0.78
N VAL A 37 13.33 48.67 1.55
CA VAL A 37 14.11 47.43 1.70
C VAL A 37 14.48 46.93 0.30
N ASP A 38 15.78 46.90 0.01
CA ASP A 38 16.28 46.41 -1.27
C ASP A 38 16.08 44.89 -1.35
N THR A 39 15.05 44.50 -2.09
CA THR A 39 14.71 43.09 -2.34
C THR A 39 15.50 42.48 -3.50
N SER A 40 16.44 43.22 -4.11
CA SER A 40 17.29 42.72 -5.22
C SER A 40 18.02 41.43 -4.85
N SER A 41 18.43 41.29 -3.58
CA SER A 41 19.09 40.08 -3.07
C SER A 41 18.21 38.82 -3.14
N LEU A 42 16.87 38.97 -3.15
CA LEU A 42 15.93 37.85 -3.32
C LEU A 42 15.87 37.33 -4.76
N GLU A 43 16.46 38.05 -5.72
CA GLU A 43 16.60 37.61 -7.11
C GLU A 43 17.69 36.54 -7.27
N ASN A 44 18.54 36.34 -6.26
CA ASN A 44 19.53 35.27 -6.26
C ASN A 44 18.83 33.89 -6.26
N GLY A 45 18.63 33.34 -7.45
CA GLY A 45 17.97 32.06 -7.68
C GLY A 45 18.70 30.84 -7.11
N GLU A 46 19.96 30.98 -6.70
CA GLU A 46 20.72 29.93 -6.01
C GLU A 46 20.32 29.82 -4.54
N LEU A 47 20.03 30.96 -3.89
CA LEU A 47 19.71 31.07 -2.46
C LEU A 47 18.22 31.20 -2.17
N PHE A 48 17.42 31.67 -3.13
CA PHE A 48 15.99 31.90 -2.93
C PHE A 48 15.13 31.34 -4.07
N SER A 49 13.94 30.86 -3.72
CA SER A 49 12.88 30.52 -4.67
C SER A 49 11.65 31.35 -4.40
N ILE A 50 11.22 32.12 -5.40
CA ILE A 50 9.99 32.90 -5.36
C ILE A 50 8.90 32.15 -6.14
N VAL A 51 7.81 31.78 -5.47
CA VAL A 51 6.72 30.98 -6.04
C VAL A 51 5.39 31.67 -5.81
N GLN A 52 4.52 31.67 -6.82
CA GLN A 52 3.16 32.16 -6.67
C GLN A 52 2.20 30.98 -6.52
N SER A 53 1.39 30.98 -5.46
CA SER A 53 0.41 29.94 -5.18
C SER A 53 -0.87 30.60 -4.64
N ASN A 54 -2.03 30.25 -5.20
CA ASN A 54 -3.34 30.79 -4.81
C ASN A 54 -3.42 32.35 -4.79
N GLY A 55 -2.65 33.01 -5.65
CA GLY A 55 -2.59 34.48 -5.71
C GLY A 55 -1.51 35.11 -4.84
N GLU A 56 -0.99 34.37 -3.86
CA GLU A 56 0.03 34.83 -2.92
C GLU A 56 1.45 34.52 -3.39
N LYS A 57 2.40 35.42 -3.10
CA LYS A 57 3.82 35.30 -3.48
C LYS A 57 4.62 34.83 -2.27
N TRP A 58 5.27 33.68 -2.37
CA TRP A 58 6.08 33.06 -1.32
C TRP A 58 7.57 33.16 -1.64
N VAL A 59 8.40 33.37 -0.62
CA VAL A 59 9.87 33.37 -0.67
C VAL A 59 10.38 32.19 0.14
N ILE A 60 11.22 31.34 -0.46
CA ILE A 60 11.70 30.08 0.14
C ILE A 60 13.22 30.03 0.12
N ALA A 61 13.85 29.65 1.22
CA ALA A 61 15.31 29.53 1.33
C ALA A 61 15.85 28.25 0.67
N LYS A 62 16.94 28.38 -0.10
CA LYS A 62 17.63 27.30 -0.79
C LYS A 62 19.07 27.16 -0.34
N THR A 63 19.58 25.93 -0.41
CA THR A 63 21.01 25.67 -0.26
C THR A 63 21.46 24.41 -1.00
N LYS A 64 22.70 24.42 -1.48
CA LYS A 64 23.40 23.24 -2.02
C LYS A 64 24.07 22.40 -0.93
N LEU A 65 24.11 22.88 0.32
CA LEU A 65 24.74 22.19 1.43
C LEU A 65 24.08 20.83 1.72
N ARG A 66 24.88 19.77 1.91
CA ARG A 66 24.42 18.41 2.23
C ARG A 66 25.23 17.82 3.39
N LEU A 67 24.79 16.68 3.91
CA LEU A 67 25.58 15.88 4.86
C LEU A 67 26.61 15.00 4.12
N CYS A 68 27.81 14.93 4.67
CA CYS A 68 28.84 14.01 4.19
C CYS A 68 28.47 12.57 4.53
N LYS A 69 28.62 11.67 3.55
CA LYS A 69 28.32 10.24 3.71
C LYS A 69 29.57 9.38 3.97
N ALA A 70 30.76 9.96 3.87
CA ALA A 70 32.02 9.27 4.05
C ALA A 70 32.33 9.04 5.54
N LYS A 71 32.85 7.85 5.86
CA LYS A 71 33.23 7.47 7.24
C LYS A 71 34.54 8.13 7.68
N SER A 72 35.47 8.30 6.74
CA SER A 72 36.73 9.02 6.92
C SER A 72 36.88 9.97 5.74
N CYS A 73 36.77 11.26 6.00
CA CYS A 73 36.84 12.29 4.97
C CYS A 73 38.04 13.21 5.25
N LEU A 74 38.89 13.38 4.24
CA LEU A 74 40.09 14.25 4.31
C LEU A 74 39.79 15.71 3.96
N GLY A 75 38.52 16.08 3.81
CA GLY A 75 38.04 17.39 3.39
C GLY A 75 37.03 17.27 2.25
N CYS A 76 35.84 17.84 2.43
CA CYS A 76 34.81 17.94 1.40
C CYS A 76 33.92 19.18 1.61
N ALA A 77 33.09 19.52 0.62
CA ALA A 77 32.17 20.66 0.72
C ALA A 77 30.85 20.35 1.48
N ASN A 78 30.81 19.30 2.31
CA ASN A 78 29.61 18.85 3.03
C ASN A 78 29.83 18.85 4.54
N LEU A 79 28.75 18.95 5.32
CA LEU A 79 28.83 18.91 6.78
C LEU A 79 29.18 17.52 7.28
N HIS A 80 30.19 17.45 8.15
CA HIS A 80 30.56 16.25 8.90
C HIS A 80 29.70 16.13 10.15
N LEU A 81 28.40 15.87 9.95
CA LEU A 81 27.43 15.75 11.03
C LEU A 81 26.62 14.46 10.95
N CYS A 82 26.37 13.86 12.11
CA CYS A 82 25.46 12.74 12.25
C CYS A 82 24.02 13.17 11.95
N LYS A 83 23.35 12.48 11.03
CA LYS A 83 21.93 12.69 10.72
C LYS A 83 21.04 12.65 11.97
N LYS A 84 21.25 11.69 12.88
CA LYS A 84 20.44 11.56 14.11
C LYS A 84 20.69 12.71 15.09
N PHE A 85 21.91 13.25 15.13
CA PHE A 85 22.23 14.43 15.92
C PHE A 85 21.64 15.71 15.30
N LEU A 86 21.62 15.82 13.97
CA LEU A 86 20.97 16.95 13.30
C LEU A 86 19.47 16.99 13.62
N LEU A 87 18.80 15.83 13.53
CA LEU A 87 17.37 15.72 13.80
C LEU A 87 17.01 15.82 15.29
N GLY A 88 17.92 15.54 16.22
CA GLY A 88 17.64 15.55 17.66
C GLY A 88 18.82 15.04 18.49
N GLU A 89 18.57 14.08 19.38
CA GLU A 89 19.64 13.41 20.14
C GLU A 89 20.08 12.10 19.46
N CYS A 90 21.39 11.89 19.37
CA CYS A 90 21.95 10.64 18.88
C CYS A 90 22.13 9.66 20.06
N PRO A 91 21.52 8.45 20.04
CA PRO A 91 21.63 7.48 21.13
C PRO A 91 23.07 6.98 21.37
N PHE A 92 23.97 7.23 20.42
CA PHE A 92 25.40 6.90 20.50
C PHE A 92 26.29 8.12 20.80
N GLY A 93 25.70 9.28 21.10
CA GLY A 93 26.43 10.51 21.42
C GLY A 93 26.85 10.63 22.89
N ARG A 94 26.16 9.94 23.81
CA ARG A 94 26.41 9.99 25.26
C ARG A 94 26.61 8.59 25.90
N GLY A 95 26.77 7.54 25.10
CA GLY A 95 26.80 6.13 25.55
C GLY A 95 28.18 5.44 25.42
N ARG A 96 28.27 4.18 25.89
CA ARG A 96 29.52 3.36 25.93
C ARG A 96 30.16 3.07 24.55
N LYS A 97 29.45 3.28 23.43
CA LYS A 97 29.97 3.16 22.06
C LYS A 97 29.87 4.52 21.35
N PRO A 98 30.98 5.09 20.86
CA PRO A 98 30.98 6.41 20.23
C PRO A 98 30.28 6.37 18.86
N CYS A 99 29.54 7.44 18.55
CA CYS A 99 28.99 7.63 17.21
C CYS A 99 30.12 7.77 16.19
N ARG A 100 29.91 7.20 15.00
CA ARG A 100 30.90 7.19 13.90
C ARG A 100 30.87 8.47 13.04
N PHE A 101 30.01 9.42 13.37
CA PHE A 101 29.83 10.69 12.67
C PHE A 101 29.93 11.84 13.67
N GLY A 102 30.36 13.02 13.21
CA GLY A 102 30.55 14.19 14.06
C GLY A 102 29.26 14.68 14.72
N HIS A 103 29.35 15.12 15.98
CA HIS A 103 28.27 15.76 16.74
C HIS A 103 28.59 17.21 17.08
N ASP A 104 29.60 17.80 16.44
CA ASP A 104 30.01 19.18 16.63
C ASP A 104 29.66 19.99 15.39
N LEU A 105 28.62 20.82 15.51
CA LEU A 105 28.18 21.70 14.44
C LEU A 105 29.24 22.78 14.12
N MET A 106 30.07 23.16 15.10
CA MET A 106 31.04 24.24 14.99
C MET A 106 32.48 23.75 14.92
N SER A 107 32.70 22.47 14.59
CA SER A 107 34.04 21.97 14.27
C SER A 107 34.67 22.82 13.16
N ASP A 108 36.01 22.97 13.15
CA ASP A 108 36.72 23.84 12.19
C ASP A 108 36.29 23.59 10.73
N HIS A 109 36.13 22.32 10.35
CA HIS A 109 35.63 21.93 9.03
C HIS A 109 34.20 22.42 8.78
N ASN A 110 33.28 22.18 9.71
CA ASN A 110 31.87 22.57 9.56
C ASN A 110 31.72 24.09 9.57
N ALA A 111 32.47 24.81 10.41
CA ALA A 111 32.48 26.27 10.43
C ALA A 111 32.95 26.86 9.09
N GLN A 112 34.01 26.30 8.50
CA GLN A 112 34.48 26.70 7.17
C GLN A 112 33.42 26.43 6.08
N VAL A 113 32.80 25.25 6.09
CA VAL A 113 31.75 24.90 5.12
C VAL A 113 30.52 25.81 5.28
N LEU A 114 30.08 26.11 6.51
CA LEU A 114 28.97 27.03 6.77
C LEU A 114 29.30 28.44 6.25
N GLY A 115 30.53 28.92 6.46
CA GLY A 115 31.01 30.21 5.93
C GLY A 115 30.99 30.28 4.40
N ILE A 116 31.41 29.22 3.70
CA ILE A 116 31.34 29.15 2.22
C ILE A 116 29.89 29.31 1.73
N HIS A 117 28.93 28.78 2.50
CA HIS A 117 27.51 28.83 2.16
C HIS A 117 26.77 30.03 2.76
N LYS A 118 27.44 30.93 3.51
CA LYS A 118 26.85 32.07 4.21
C LYS A 118 25.78 31.67 5.24
N LEU A 119 25.99 30.56 5.95
CA LEU A 119 25.03 29.97 6.91
C LEU A 119 25.54 29.95 8.36
N GLU A 120 26.67 30.60 8.64
CA GLU A 120 27.32 30.67 9.96
C GLU A 120 26.44 31.32 11.05
N SER A 121 25.46 32.14 10.65
CA SER A 121 24.54 32.82 11.57
C SER A 121 23.35 31.96 12.00
N LEU A 122 23.14 30.80 11.38
CA LEU A 122 22.01 29.91 11.68
C LEU A 122 22.29 29.06 12.91
N ASP A 123 21.30 28.97 13.80
CA ASP A 123 21.35 28.00 14.88
C ASP A 123 21.11 26.56 14.39
N LYS A 124 21.26 25.58 15.28
CA LYS A 124 21.05 24.15 14.95
C LYS A 124 19.65 23.87 14.38
N ARG A 125 18.61 24.53 14.89
CA ARG A 125 17.21 24.33 14.47
C ARG A 125 16.98 24.94 13.09
N GLU A 126 17.42 26.18 12.88
CA GLU A 126 17.34 26.90 11.63
C GLU A 126 18.07 26.14 10.51
N LEU A 127 19.29 25.67 10.79
CA LEU A 127 20.06 24.85 9.84
C LEU A 127 19.37 23.51 9.57
N CYS A 128 18.77 22.88 10.59
CA CYS A 128 18.01 21.64 10.43
C CYS A 128 16.84 21.83 9.46
N ILE A 129 16.01 22.86 9.66
CA ILE A 129 14.89 23.21 8.77
C ILE A 129 15.38 23.42 7.33
N LEU A 130 16.45 24.22 7.16
CA LEU A 130 17.01 24.52 5.84
C LEU A 130 17.51 23.25 5.13
N LEU A 131 18.18 22.35 5.85
CA LEU A 131 18.66 21.08 5.29
C LEU A 131 17.50 20.12 4.98
N LEU A 132 16.49 20.02 5.84
CA LEU A 132 15.34 19.14 5.65
C LEU A 132 14.57 19.45 4.36
N GLN A 133 14.43 20.74 3.99
CA GLN A 133 13.76 21.13 2.75
C GLN A 133 14.63 21.07 1.49
N ASN A 134 15.96 21.03 1.62
CA ASN A 134 16.90 21.07 0.49
C ASN A 134 17.59 19.72 0.19
N ASP A 135 17.79 18.86 1.19
CA ASP A 135 18.43 17.54 1.05
C ASP A 135 17.38 16.41 1.01
N ASN A 136 17.16 15.87 -0.19
CA ASN A 136 16.17 14.81 -0.45
C ASN A 136 16.49 13.46 0.21
N SER A 137 17.66 13.30 0.84
CA SER A 137 18.03 12.08 1.58
C SER A 137 17.61 12.11 3.05
N LEU A 138 17.27 13.28 3.59
CA LEU A 138 16.93 13.45 5.00
C LEU A 138 15.50 13.01 5.31
N LEU A 139 14.53 13.42 4.48
CA LEU A 139 13.12 13.10 4.64
C LEU A 139 12.63 12.04 3.64
N PRO A 140 11.60 11.24 3.98
CA PRO A 140 10.96 10.34 3.02
C PRO A 140 10.25 11.17 1.93
N PRO A 141 10.37 10.81 0.64
CA PRO A 141 9.65 11.53 -0.40
C PRO A 141 8.14 11.31 -0.26
N VAL A 142 7.32 12.32 -0.59
CA VAL A 142 5.87 12.16 -0.69
C VAL A 142 5.56 11.06 -1.69
N CYS A 143 4.79 10.06 -1.26
CA CYS A 143 4.44 8.92 -2.08
C CYS A 143 3.63 9.38 -3.28
N HIS A 144 4.22 9.23 -4.46
CA HIS A 144 3.56 9.55 -5.71
C HIS A 144 2.33 8.67 -5.88
N SER A 145 2.46 7.37 -5.64
CA SER A 145 1.36 6.42 -5.79
C SER A 145 0.20 6.72 -4.84
N TYR A 146 0.47 7.11 -3.58
CA TYR A 146 -0.56 7.58 -2.65
C TYR A 146 -1.39 8.76 -3.18
N ASN A 147 -0.71 9.69 -3.82
CA ASN A 147 -1.30 10.91 -4.35
C ASN A 147 -2.04 10.75 -5.68
N ASN A 148 -1.95 9.57 -6.29
CA ASN A 148 -2.50 9.31 -7.61
C ASN A 148 -3.36 8.06 -7.55
N GLY A 149 -4.66 8.17 -7.84
CA GLY A 149 -5.60 7.06 -7.80
C GLY A 149 -6.76 7.24 -6.82
N PRO A 150 -7.81 6.43 -6.92
CA PRO A 150 -8.91 6.40 -5.95
C PRO A 150 -8.55 5.59 -4.69
N GLY A 151 -9.31 5.75 -3.61
CA GLY A 151 -9.12 4.99 -2.36
C GLY A 151 -8.21 5.66 -1.32
N GLN A 152 -8.24 5.15 -0.09
CA GLN A 152 -7.55 5.72 1.08
C GLN A 152 -6.03 5.82 0.90
N TYR A 153 -5.41 4.88 0.19
CA TYR A 153 -3.97 4.86 -0.10
C TYR A 153 -3.62 5.19 -1.55
N GLY A 154 -4.56 5.71 -2.34
CA GLY A 154 -4.36 5.92 -3.78
C GLY A 154 -3.90 4.63 -4.49
N LYS A 155 -2.82 4.71 -5.28
CA LYS A 155 -2.14 3.57 -5.92
C LYS A 155 -0.96 3.02 -5.10
N CYS A 156 -0.78 3.44 -3.85
CA CYS A 156 0.33 2.91 -3.07
C CYS A 156 0.02 1.49 -2.59
N GLU A 157 0.73 0.53 -3.18
CA GLU A 157 0.58 -0.89 -2.89
C GLU A 157 1.23 -1.30 -1.57
N GLU A 158 2.22 -0.53 -1.11
CA GLU A 158 2.85 -0.72 0.21
C GLU A 158 1.93 -0.27 1.36
N GLN A 159 0.86 0.51 1.09
CA GLN A 159 -0.13 0.99 2.07
C GLN A 159 0.50 1.49 3.38
N GLU A 160 0.11 0.96 4.54
CA GLU A 160 0.67 1.29 5.87
C GLU A 160 2.17 0.95 5.99
N GLY A 161 2.67 0.01 5.17
CA GLY A 161 4.08 -0.35 5.10
C GLY A 161 4.93 0.54 4.18
N CYS A 162 4.35 1.57 3.56
CA CYS A 162 5.10 2.40 2.63
C CYS A 162 6.20 3.19 3.31
N THR A 163 7.40 3.11 2.75
CA THR A 163 8.54 3.90 3.26
C THR A 163 8.53 5.35 2.76
N ARG A 164 7.54 5.71 1.92
CA ARG A 164 7.33 7.04 1.32
C ARG A 164 6.11 7.70 1.94
N LEU A 165 6.15 9.00 2.15
CA LEU A 165 5.14 9.69 2.97
C LEU A 165 3.75 9.76 2.33
N HIS A 166 2.72 9.22 2.98
CA HIS A 166 1.32 9.29 2.55
C HIS A 166 0.64 10.57 3.02
N ILE A 167 1.03 11.70 2.44
CA ILE A 167 0.36 12.99 2.66
C ILE A 167 -0.18 13.52 1.34
N CYS A 168 -1.34 14.17 1.37
CA CYS A 168 -1.95 14.73 0.18
C CYS A 168 -1.10 15.88 -0.41
N LYS A 169 -0.69 15.72 -1.65
CA LYS A 169 0.12 16.67 -2.42
C LYS A 169 -0.64 17.96 -2.75
N ARG A 170 -1.98 17.89 -2.83
CA ARG A 170 -2.84 19.08 -3.02
C ARG A 170 -2.95 19.90 -1.75
N TYR A 171 -3.08 19.24 -0.60
CA TYR A 171 -3.03 19.87 0.72
C TYR A 171 -1.70 20.62 0.97
N LEU A 172 -0.59 20.05 0.52
CA LEU A 172 0.71 20.74 0.57
C LEU A 172 0.81 21.99 -0.33
N ARG A 173 -0.16 22.24 -1.21
CA ARG A 173 -0.19 23.39 -2.14
C ARG A 173 -1.28 24.40 -1.78
N GLY A 174 -2.02 24.17 -0.71
CA GLY A 174 -3.14 24.98 -0.28
C GLY A 174 -4.34 24.15 0.14
N GLU A 175 -5.51 24.77 0.16
CA GLU A 175 -6.73 24.13 0.64
C GLU A 175 -7.13 22.92 -0.22
N CYS A 176 -7.51 21.84 0.46
CA CYS A 176 -7.94 20.61 -0.18
C CYS A 176 -9.01 19.92 0.66
N GLY A 177 -10.16 19.62 0.06
CA GLY A 177 -11.25 18.84 0.67
C GLY A 177 -11.27 17.38 0.23
N CYS A 178 -10.15 16.82 -0.22
CA CYS A 178 -10.10 15.44 -0.70
C CYS A 178 -9.91 14.44 0.47
N PRO A 179 -10.27 13.16 0.30
CA PRO A 179 -10.25 12.16 1.39
C PRO A 179 -8.84 11.61 1.70
N ARG A 180 -7.78 12.31 1.26
CA ARG A 180 -6.40 11.92 1.58
C ARG A 180 -5.99 12.57 2.90
N SER A 181 -5.01 11.95 3.55
CA SER A 181 -4.36 12.42 4.75
C SER A 181 -3.89 13.87 4.58
N HIS A 182 -4.43 14.73 5.44
CA HIS A 182 -4.06 16.13 5.61
C HIS A 182 -3.40 16.36 6.97
N ASP A 183 -3.12 15.28 7.70
CA ASP A 183 -2.57 15.33 9.04
C ASP A 183 -1.30 14.50 9.12
N PHE A 184 -0.21 15.13 9.55
CA PHE A 184 1.08 14.47 9.75
C PHE A 184 1.09 13.58 11.01
N TYR A 185 0.08 13.68 11.88
CA TYR A 185 -0.10 12.84 13.06
C TYR A 185 -0.97 11.59 12.79
N GLU A 186 -1.49 11.41 11.58
CA GLU A 186 -2.14 10.15 11.19
C GLU A 186 -1.13 8.98 11.21
N PRO A 187 -1.59 7.72 11.43
CA PRO A 187 -0.72 6.58 11.71
C PRO A 187 0.41 6.37 10.70
N HIS A 188 0.10 6.41 9.40
CA HIS A 188 1.12 6.25 8.38
C HIS A 188 2.09 7.45 8.33
N PRO A 189 1.68 8.71 8.07
CA PRO A 189 2.60 9.86 8.04
C PRO A 189 3.51 9.95 9.26
N PHE A 190 2.94 9.78 10.45
CA PHE A 190 3.66 9.81 11.71
C PHE A 190 4.73 8.72 11.78
N THR A 191 4.35 7.46 11.52
CA THR A 191 5.26 6.31 11.60
C THR A 191 6.36 6.39 10.54
N THR A 192 6.07 6.81 9.31
CA THR A 192 7.08 6.98 8.25
C THR A 192 8.13 8.04 8.64
N LEU A 193 7.73 9.12 9.31
CA LEU A 193 8.65 10.17 9.77
C LEU A 193 9.47 9.73 10.99
N GLN A 194 8.85 9.06 11.97
CA GLN A 194 9.55 8.50 13.13
C GLN A 194 10.59 7.45 12.72
N ASN A 195 10.25 6.55 11.78
CA ASN A 195 11.18 5.56 11.23
C ASN A 195 12.39 6.19 10.51
N ARG A 196 12.25 7.45 10.05
CA ARG A 196 13.33 8.24 9.45
C ARG A 196 14.12 9.07 10.47
N GLY A 197 13.75 8.98 11.75
CA GLY A 197 14.43 9.60 12.88
C GLY A 197 14.00 11.05 13.14
N VAL A 198 12.83 11.47 12.63
CA VAL A 198 12.27 12.81 12.92
C VAL A 198 11.62 12.77 14.31
N PRO A 199 12.08 13.56 15.29
CA PRO A 199 11.48 13.59 16.62
C PRO A 199 10.16 14.40 16.67
N LEU A 200 9.43 14.24 17.78
CA LEU A 200 8.11 14.85 18.00
C LEU A 200 8.12 16.39 17.97
N ASP A 201 9.18 17.01 18.45
CA ASP A 201 9.37 18.47 18.48
C ASP A 201 9.50 19.06 17.07
N LEU A 202 9.87 18.27 16.06
CA LEU A 202 9.91 18.70 14.66
C LEU A 202 8.60 18.47 13.89
N MET A 203 7.68 17.66 14.42
CA MET A 203 6.40 17.34 13.75
C MET A 203 5.56 18.58 13.39
N PRO A 204 5.45 19.64 14.24
CA PRO A 204 4.68 20.85 13.92
C PRO A 204 5.14 21.57 12.64
N PHE A 205 6.40 21.42 12.25
CA PHE A 205 7.00 22.12 11.11
C PHE A 205 6.95 21.31 9.81
N MET A 206 6.52 20.04 9.86
CA MET A 206 6.57 19.14 8.70
C MET A 206 5.71 19.62 7.53
N LYS A 207 4.55 20.24 7.81
CA LYS A 207 3.69 20.80 6.77
C LYS A 207 4.43 21.85 5.94
N ASP A 208 5.06 22.81 6.59
CA ASP A 208 5.76 23.92 5.94
C ASP A 208 6.98 23.42 5.15
N ILE A 209 7.75 22.50 5.74
CA ILE A 209 8.92 21.89 5.10
C ILE A 209 8.52 21.14 3.82
N TYR A 210 7.47 20.30 3.86
CA TYR A 210 7.01 19.57 2.68
C TYR A 210 6.36 20.47 1.62
N MET A 211 5.70 21.55 2.04
CA MET A 211 5.21 22.60 1.15
C MET A 211 6.38 23.27 0.40
N ASN A 212 7.44 23.65 1.13
CA ASN A 212 8.65 24.25 0.56
C ASN A 212 9.31 23.31 -0.47
N ILE A 213 9.45 22.03 -0.16
CA ILE A 213 9.96 21.00 -1.07
C ILE A 213 9.14 20.96 -2.37
N GLU A 214 7.81 21.02 -2.27
CA GLU A 214 6.92 20.96 -3.43
C GLU A 214 6.96 22.24 -4.27
N PHE A 215 6.99 23.42 -3.65
CA PHE A 215 7.14 24.69 -4.34
C PHE A 215 8.46 24.79 -5.12
N MET A 216 9.57 24.35 -4.53
CA MET A 216 10.86 24.34 -5.20
C MET A 216 10.91 23.37 -6.40
N ARG A 217 10.15 22.27 -6.38
CA ARG A 217 10.06 21.31 -7.51
C ARG A 217 9.28 21.84 -8.72
N VAL A 218 8.41 22.83 -8.55
CA VAL A 218 7.59 23.40 -9.65
C VAL A 218 8.40 24.36 -10.52
N ARG A 219 9.38 25.07 -9.94
CA ARG A 219 10.15 26.14 -10.62
C ARG A 219 11.24 25.63 -11.58
N THR A 220 11.70 24.39 -11.45
CA THR A 220 12.69 23.76 -12.34
C THR A 220 12.15 23.34 -13.71
N ARG A 221 10.88 23.64 -14.02
CA ARG A 221 10.20 23.39 -15.30
C ARG A 221 9.76 24.69 -16.03
N GLY A 222 10.52 25.80 -15.92
CA GLY A 222 10.16 27.18 -16.34
C GLY A 222 9.33 27.33 -17.63
N ARG A 223 8.40 28.29 -17.79
CA ARG A 223 8.55 29.75 -17.60
C ARG A 223 7.15 30.49 -17.55
N PRO A 224 7.07 31.85 -17.47
CA PRO A 224 6.42 32.68 -16.43
C PRO A 224 4.95 33.13 -16.73
N PRO A 225 4.22 33.73 -15.76
CA PRO A 225 2.84 34.20 -15.96
C PRO A 225 2.80 35.62 -16.55
N GLN A 226 2.02 35.81 -17.62
CA GLN A 226 1.63 37.14 -18.09
C GLN A 226 0.16 37.40 -17.76
N TRP A 227 -0.08 38.57 -17.20
CA TRP A 227 -1.31 39.04 -16.56
C TRP A 227 -2.25 39.79 -17.53
N ASN A 228 -3.49 40.01 -17.05
CA ASN A 228 -4.61 40.86 -17.54
C ASN A 228 -5.71 40.09 -18.31
N ALA A 229 -7.01 40.25 -18.10
CA ALA A 229 -7.84 40.96 -17.12
C ALA A 229 -9.30 40.48 -17.29
N GLY A 230 -10.10 40.47 -16.22
CA GLY A 230 -11.54 40.79 -16.18
C GLY A 230 -12.59 39.96 -16.97
N PRO A 231 -13.71 39.54 -16.35
CA PRO A 231 -14.81 38.83 -17.03
C PRO A 231 -15.83 39.79 -17.66
N GLY A 232 -16.36 39.46 -18.83
CA GLY A 232 -17.48 40.17 -19.49
C GLY A 232 -18.16 39.32 -20.57
N PRO A 233 -19.46 39.55 -20.88
CA PRO A 233 -20.47 38.49 -20.93
C PRO A 233 -20.76 37.90 -22.33
N ARG A 234 -21.35 36.70 -22.33
CA ARG A 234 -21.95 36.00 -23.49
C ARG A 234 -23.12 36.80 -24.11
N PRO A 235 -23.38 36.61 -25.42
CA PRO A 235 -24.57 35.83 -25.83
C PRO A 235 -24.27 34.94 -27.07
N SER A 236 -24.66 33.66 -27.08
CA SER A 236 -25.92 33.06 -27.59
C SER A 236 -25.85 32.55 -29.05
N ALA A 237 -26.00 31.23 -29.15
CA ALA A 237 -26.68 30.42 -30.17
C ALA A 237 -26.20 30.35 -31.64
N SER A 238 -26.00 29.08 -32.05
CA SER A 238 -26.54 28.45 -33.28
C SER A 238 -25.66 28.32 -34.54
N ASN A 239 -25.38 27.03 -34.83
CA ASN A 239 -25.38 26.34 -36.13
C ASN A 239 -24.26 26.54 -37.18
N HIS A 240 -23.45 25.48 -37.22
CA HIS A 240 -23.19 24.57 -38.36
C HIS A 240 -22.23 24.95 -39.52
N VAL A 241 -21.24 24.06 -39.65
CA VAL A 241 -20.45 23.56 -40.79
C VAL A 241 -19.45 24.46 -41.53
N ASP A 242 -18.18 24.25 -41.15
CA ASP A 242 -17.02 23.89 -41.98
C ASP A 242 -16.76 24.62 -43.29
N TYR A 243 -15.63 25.36 -43.34
CA TYR A 243 -14.52 25.05 -44.24
C TYR A 243 -13.17 25.45 -43.61
N ASN A 244 -12.23 24.51 -43.66
CA ASN A 244 -10.85 24.62 -43.25
C ASN A 244 -10.10 25.82 -43.87
N MET A 245 -9.31 26.53 -43.05
CA MET A 245 -7.89 26.75 -43.39
C MET A 245 -7.06 27.07 -42.15
N ALA A 246 -6.16 26.11 -41.85
CA ALA A 246 -4.88 26.21 -41.17
C ALA A 246 -4.56 27.47 -40.33
N SER A 247 -4.31 27.25 -39.04
CA SER A 247 -3.30 28.04 -38.33
C SER A 247 -2.46 27.15 -37.40
N LYS A 248 -1.14 27.26 -37.62
CA LYS A 248 -0.04 26.57 -36.99
C LYS A 248 0.26 27.19 -35.62
N ASN A 249 0.36 26.38 -34.56
CA ASN A 249 1.58 26.20 -33.74
C ASN A 249 1.35 25.31 -32.51
N PRO A 250 2.41 24.67 -31.96
CA PRO A 250 2.34 23.27 -31.56
C PRO A 250 2.24 23.06 -30.05
N GLU A 251 1.49 22.01 -29.70
CA GLU A 251 1.45 21.37 -28.39
C GLU A 251 2.87 21.05 -27.87
N ALA A 252 3.21 21.57 -26.70
CA ALA A 252 4.23 20.95 -25.86
C ALA A 252 3.67 19.60 -25.36
N SER A 253 3.96 18.57 -26.16
CA SER A 253 3.72 17.16 -25.93
C SER A 253 4.01 16.78 -24.47
N ARG A 254 2.94 16.43 -23.73
CA ARG A 254 3.08 15.67 -22.48
C ARG A 254 3.62 14.29 -22.89
N ASP A 255 4.80 13.93 -22.40
CA ASP A 255 5.38 12.63 -22.72
C ASP A 255 4.56 11.50 -22.05
N ARG A 256 3.70 10.85 -22.83
CA ARG A 256 2.76 9.81 -22.38
C ARG A 256 3.38 8.43 -22.64
N ASN A 257 3.98 7.83 -21.62
CA ASN A 257 4.79 6.60 -21.79
C ASN A 257 4.02 5.28 -21.58
N GLU A 258 2.71 5.34 -21.34
CA GLU A 258 1.88 4.18 -21.08
C GLU A 258 0.47 4.39 -21.64
N ILE A 259 -0.17 3.33 -22.14
CA ILE A 259 -1.53 3.38 -22.70
C ILE A 259 -2.57 3.34 -21.57
N CYS A 260 -3.57 4.22 -21.68
CA CYS A 260 -4.67 4.29 -20.73
C CYS A 260 -5.59 3.08 -20.88
N MET A 261 -5.49 2.11 -19.98
CA MET A 261 -6.35 0.91 -19.99
C MET A 261 -7.85 1.24 -19.91
N TYR A 262 -8.23 2.32 -19.21
CA TYR A 262 -9.62 2.80 -19.16
C TYR A 262 -10.11 3.35 -20.50
N PHE A 263 -9.22 3.92 -21.31
CA PHE A 263 -9.56 4.38 -22.66
C PHE A 263 -9.73 3.19 -23.61
N VAL A 264 -8.86 2.18 -23.49
CA VAL A 264 -9.00 0.91 -24.23
C VAL A 264 -10.37 0.26 -23.97
N LYS A 265 -10.87 0.35 -22.73
CA LYS A 265 -12.21 -0.11 -22.30
C LYS A 265 -13.36 0.88 -22.62
N GLY A 266 -13.07 2.05 -23.18
CA GLY A 266 -14.09 3.05 -23.53
C GLY A 266 -14.70 3.83 -22.36
N ILE A 267 -14.10 3.76 -21.18
CA ILE A 267 -14.61 4.37 -19.92
C ILE A 267 -13.69 5.47 -19.37
N CYS A 268 -12.74 5.95 -20.17
CA CYS A 268 -11.84 7.02 -19.72
C CYS A 268 -12.58 8.36 -19.64
N VAL A 269 -12.80 8.82 -18.40
CA VAL A 269 -13.46 10.10 -18.11
C VAL A 269 -12.59 11.33 -18.35
N HIS A 270 -11.30 11.14 -18.66
CA HIS A 270 -10.34 12.23 -18.75
C HIS A 270 -10.17 12.82 -20.16
N GLY A 271 -10.69 12.16 -21.21
CA GLY A 271 -10.58 12.63 -22.61
C GLY A 271 -9.14 13.05 -22.96
N ASP A 272 -8.98 14.15 -23.70
CA ASP A 272 -7.66 14.66 -24.11
C ASP A 272 -6.79 15.15 -22.95
N ARG A 273 -7.36 15.33 -21.75
CA ARG A 273 -6.63 15.70 -20.53
C ARG A 273 -6.00 14.48 -19.83
N CYS A 274 -6.21 13.27 -20.34
CA CYS A 274 -5.57 12.07 -19.83
C CYS A 274 -4.03 12.18 -19.91
N TRP A 275 -3.38 11.74 -18.84
CA TRP A 275 -1.92 11.75 -18.69
C TRP A 275 -1.27 10.46 -19.21
N LYS A 276 -2.09 9.46 -19.61
CA LYS A 276 -1.70 8.26 -20.35
C LYS A 276 -2.12 8.37 -21.82
N ALA A 277 -1.46 7.66 -22.72
CA ALA A 277 -1.76 7.64 -24.14
C ALA A 277 -3.12 6.99 -24.41
N HIS A 278 -3.93 7.62 -25.23
CA HIS A 278 -5.21 7.06 -25.67
C HIS A 278 -4.98 6.29 -26.97
N SER A 279 -5.04 4.96 -26.89
CA SER A 279 -4.93 4.04 -28.02
C SER A 279 -6.08 3.05 -27.99
N THR A 280 -6.57 2.65 -29.15
CA THR A 280 -7.59 1.60 -29.28
C THR A 280 -6.98 0.21 -29.11
N LEU A 281 -5.67 0.05 -29.31
CA LEU A 281 -4.94 -1.21 -29.13
C LEU A 281 -4.11 -1.19 -27.85
N PRO A 282 -3.76 -2.36 -27.27
CA PRO A 282 -2.93 -2.42 -26.06
C PRO A 282 -1.45 -2.04 -26.30
N TYR A 283 -1.10 -1.70 -27.54
CA TYR A 283 0.21 -1.24 -27.96
C TYR A 283 0.09 -0.05 -28.93
N ARG A 284 1.16 0.75 -28.99
CA ARG A 284 1.34 1.80 -29.99
C ARG A 284 2.82 2.00 -30.29
N TRP A 285 3.19 2.06 -31.56
CA TRP A 285 4.54 2.35 -32.02
C TRP A 285 4.68 3.81 -32.45
N GLU A 286 5.72 4.47 -31.96
CA GLU A 286 6.01 5.88 -32.24
C GLU A 286 7.48 6.07 -32.59
N ALA A 287 7.77 6.97 -33.54
CA ALA A 287 9.12 7.38 -33.88
C ALA A 287 9.35 8.85 -33.51
N ARG A 288 10.53 9.15 -32.99
CA ARG A 288 10.94 10.48 -32.57
C ARG A 288 11.23 11.34 -33.78
N ASP A 289 10.57 12.48 -33.86
CA ASP A 289 10.79 13.52 -34.87
C ASP A 289 11.15 14.83 -34.14
N GLY A 290 12.45 15.14 -34.11
CA GLY A 290 12.98 16.22 -33.27
C GLY A 290 12.66 16.03 -31.77
N GLN A 291 11.84 16.93 -31.21
CA GLN A 291 11.39 16.87 -29.81
C GLN A 291 10.04 16.16 -29.59
N ARG A 292 9.37 15.68 -30.65
CA ARG A 292 8.03 15.07 -30.57
C ARG A 292 8.06 13.58 -30.92
N TRP A 293 7.09 12.84 -30.42
CA TRP A 293 6.84 11.45 -30.79
C TRP A 293 5.64 11.36 -31.73
N THR A 294 5.79 10.66 -32.86
CA THR A 294 4.76 10.54 -33.90
C THR A 294 4.44 9.07 -34.16
N ALA A 295 3.15 8.73 -34.24
CA ALA A 295 2.71 7.35 -34.48
C ALA A 295 3.20 6.82 -35.85
N LEU A 296 3.63 5.56 -35.87
CA LEU A 296 3.99 4.86 -37.10
C LEU A 296 2.73 4.35 -37.81
N SER A 297 2.73 4.42 -39.14
CA SER A 297 1.57 4.05 -39.97
C SER A 297 1.23 2.55 -39.92
N ASP A 298 2.25 1.69 -39.86
CA ASP A 298 2.07 0.23 -39.79
C ASP A 298 2.14 -0.30 -38.34
N ASN A 299 1.22 0.17 -37.49
CA ASN A 299 1.27 -0.13 -36.05
C ASN A 299 1.08 -1.63 -35.72
N GLU A 300 0.18 -2.32 -36.43
CA GLU A 300 -0.14 -3.73 -36.20
C GLU A 300 0.89 -4.67 -36.86
N GLY A 301 1.39 -4.34 -38.05
CA GLY A 301 2.45 -5.12 -38.71
C GLY A 301 3.74 -5.10 -37.92
N ILE A 302 4.16 -3.92 -37.43
CA ILE A 302 5.35 -3.79 -36.58
C ILE A 302 5.18 -4.56 -35.27
N GLU A 303 4.00 -4.48 -34.63
CA GLU A 303 3.74 -5.26 -33.41
C GLU A 303 3.83 -6.76 -33.67
N LYS A 304 3.18 -7.25 -34.75
CA LYS A 304 3.21 -8.66 -35.13
C LYS A 304 4.62 -9.17 -35.35
N ASP A 305 5.46 -8.38 -36.03
CA ASP A 305 6.85 -8.71 -36.24
C ASP A 305 7.66 -8.66 -34.93
N TYR A 306 7.41 -7.68 -34.04
CA TYR A 306 8.08 -7.55 -32.75
C TYR A 306 7.75 -8.70 -31.79
N CYS A 307 6.49 -9.16 -31.77
CA CYS A 307 6.04 -10.28 -30.94
C CYS A 307 6.80 -11.58 -31.23
N ASN A 308 7.33 -11.75 -32.45
CA ASN A 308 8.15 -12.90 -32.79
C ASN A 308 9.60 -12.69 -32.30
N PRO A 309 10.11 -13.52 -31.38
CA PRO A 309 11.45 -13.37 -30.85
C PRO A 309 12.55 -13.61 -31.89
N ALA A 310 12.31 -14.27 -33.02
CA ALA A 310 13.30 -14.45 -34.08
C ALA A 310 13.55 -13.18 -34.90
N ASN A 311 12.61 -12.25 -34.92
CA ASN A 311 12.72 -11.03 -35.70
C ASN A 311 13.55 -9.97 -34.96
N THR A 312 14.53 -9.41 -35.68
CA THR A 312 15.31 -8.22 -35.26
C THR A 312 14.84 -6.94 -35.95
N TYR A 313 14.08 -7.08 -37.04
CA TYR A 313 13.54 -5.97 -37.83
C TYR A 313 12.05 -6.18 -38.13
N SER A 314 11.30 -5.09 -38.25
CA SER A 314 9.98 -5.12 -38.89
C SER A 314 10.10 -5.26 -40.41
N LYS A 315 9.01 -5.64 -41.08
CA LYS A 315 8.91 -5.60 -42.55
C LYS A 315 8.70 -4.18 -43.06
N GLY A 316 8.96 -3.96 -44.36
CA GLY A 316 8.70 -2.70 -45.06
C GLY A 316 9.95 -1.94 -45.52
N VAL A 317 9.73 -0.81 -46.20
CA VAL A 317 10.79 0.00 -46.85
C VAL A 317 11.71 0.70 -45.85
N GLU A 318 11.18 1.09 -44.68
CA GLU A 318 11.96 1.64 -43.56
C GLU A 318 11.68 0.83 -42.29
N PRO A 319 12.41 -0.27 -42.06
CA PRO A 319 12.15 -1.18 -40.97
C PRO A 319 12.56 -0.60 -39.61
N VAL A 320 11.83 -0.98 -38.56
CA VAL A 320 12.22 -0.73 -37.17
C VAL A 320 13.20 -1.81 -36.74
N CYS A 321 14.38 -1.42 -36.27
CA CYS A 321 15.30 -2.30 -35.57
C CYS A 321 14.86 -2.44 -34.11
N PHE A 322 14.47 -3.65 -33.70
CA PHE A 322 13.90 -3.88 -32.37
C PHE A 322 14.93 -3.89 -31.25
N ASP A 323 16.18 -4.25 -31.56
CA ASP A 323 17.24 -4.36 -30.55
C ASP A 323 17.77 -2.97 -30.15
N THR A 324 17.93 -2.06 -31.11
CA THR A 324 18.37 -0.68 -30.86
C THR A 324 17.20 0.28 -30.63
N MET A 325 15.96 -0.15 -30.89
CA MET A 325 14.76 0.70 -30.90
C MET A 325 14.94 1.92 -31.82
N THR A 326 15.32 1.69 -33.07
CA THR A 326 15.55 2.75 -34.07
C THR A 326 14.92 2.45 -35.42
N ARG A 327 14.61 3.50 -36.20
CA ARG A 327 14.22 3.42 -37.61
C ARG A 327 15.00 4.48 -38.37
N GLY A 328 15.97 4.05 -39.18
CA GLY A 328 17.01 4.96 -39.70
C GLY A 328 17.74 5.67 -38.56
N LEU A 329 17.81 7.00 -38.59
CA LEU A 329 18.42 7.83 -37.55
C LEU A 329 17.47 8.21 -36.39
N ARG A 330 16.20 7.78 -36.45
CA ARG A 330 15.17 8.17 -35.47
C ARG A 330 15.05 7.13 -34.37
N GLY A 331 14.98 7.58 -33.12
CA GLY A 331 14.61 6.72 -32.00
C GLY A 331 13.15 6.29 -32.11
N VAL A 332 12.86 5.04 -31.76
CA VAL A 332 11.51 4.44 -31.78
C VAL A 332 11.15 4.03 -30.37
N ARG A 333 9.86 4.02 -30.05
CA ARG A 333 9.35 3.44 -28.79
C ARG A 333 8.06 2.67 -29.02
N ARG A 334 7.83 1.70 -28.15
CA ARG A 334 6.56 0.99 -28.00
C ARG A 334 5.89 1.45 -26.70
N LEU A 335 4.70 2.02 -26.81
CA LEU A 335 3.81 2.24 -25.67
C LEU A 335 3.00 0.97 -25.43
N SER A 336 2.66 0.70 -24.17
CA SER A 336 1.94 -0.51 -23.77
C SER A 336 0.92 -0.20 -22.69
N THR A 337 -0.13 -1.00 -22.59
CA THR A 337 -0.91 -1.14 -21.36
C THR A 337 -0.07 -1.80 -20.25
N VAL A 338 -0.55 -1.74 -19.00
CA VAL A 338 0.12 -2.40 -17.87
C VAL A 338 0.32 -3.90 -18.14
N SER A 339 1.39 -4.48 -17.58
CA SER A 339 1.66 -5.92 -17.66
C SER A 339 0.51 -6.75 -17.03
N SER A 340 0.20 -7.89 -17.62
CA SER A 340 -0.85 -8.80 -17.12
C SER A 340 -0.54 -9.35 -15.73
N VAL A 341 0.73 -9.46 -15.31
CA VAL A 341 1.06 -9.91 -13.93
C VAL A 341 0.77 -8.84 -12.88
N VAL A 342 0.75 -7.55 -13.25
CA VAL A 342 0.47 -6.41 -12.36
C VAL A 342 -1.02 -6.12 -12.29
N GLN A 343 -1.75 -6.34 -13.39
CA GLN A 343 -3.21 -6.11 -13.49
C GLN A 343 -3.94 -7.30 -14.14
N PRO A 344 -3.91 -8.51 -13.56
CA PRO A 344 -4.34 -9.75 -14.21
C PRO A 344 -5.83 -9.83 -14.54
N THR A 345 -6.65 -8.97 -13.92
CA THR A 345 -8.10 -8.93 -14.12
C THR A 345 -8.54 -7.88 -15.14
N PHE A 346 -7.62 -7.05 -15.63
CA PHE A 346 -7.95 -5.96 -16.54
C PHE A 346 -7.83 -6.44 -18.00
N MET A 347 -8.90 -6.23 -18.77
CA MET A 347 -8.93 -6.62 -20.18
C MET A 347 -7.85 -5.90 -20.98
N LEU A 348 -7.22 -6.61 -21.93
CA LEU A 348 -6.20 -6.05 -22.81
C LEU A 348 -5.00 -5.46 -22.05
N THR A 349 -4.64 -5.99 -20.88
CA THR A 349 -3.28 -5.81 -20.33
C THR A 349 -2.26 -6.54 -21.19
N THR A 350 -1.03 -6.04 -21.24
CA THR A 350 0.00 -6.63 -22.07
C THR A 350 0.54 -7.88 -21.40
N GLU A 351 0.30 -9.04 -22.01
CA GLU A 351 0.94 -10.29 -21.63
C GLU A 351 2.35 -10.35 -22.23
N TRP A 352 3.34 -10.70 -21.41
CA TRP A 352 4.73 -10.76 -21.80
C TRP A 352 5.25 -12.20 -21.70
N ALA A 353 5.80 -12.70 -22.78
CA ALA A 353 6.45 -13.98 -22.88
C ALA A 353 7.98 -13.82 -22.90
N TRP A 354 8.65 -14.80 -22.33
CA TRP A 354 10.11 -14.86 -22.21
C TRP A 354 10.64 -16.01 -23.04
N TYR A 355 11.75 -15.78 -23.74
CA TYR A 355 12.41 -16.74 -24.62
C TYR A 355 13.91 -16.76 -24.40
N TRP A 356 14.55 -17.90 -24.63
CA TRP A 356 16.00 -18.04 -24.69
C TRP A 356 16.40 -18.68 -26.02
N GLU A 357 17.56 -18.31 -26.54
CA GLU A 357 18.07 -18.83 -27.81
C GLU A 357 18.84 -20.14 -27.59
N ASP A 358 18.45 -21.18 -28.31
CA ASP A 358 19.09 -22.49 -28.26
C ASP A 358 20.42 -22.51 -29.03
N GLU A 359 21.00 -23.69 -29.24
CA GLU A 359 22.29 -23.82 -29.95
C GLU A 359 22.16 -23.74 -31.47
N HIS A 360 20.93 -23.86 -31.99
CA HIS A 360 20.61 -23.80 -33.42
C HIS A 360 20.10 -22.41 -33.84
N GLY A 361 19.95 -21.48 -32.89
CA GLY A 361 19.38 -20.15 -33.13
C GLY A 361 17.86 -20.10 -32.99
N ASP A 362 17.24 -21.17 -32.50
CA ASP A 362 15.81 -21.25 -32.25
C ASP A 362 15.45 -20.61 -30.91
N TRP A 363 14.37 -19.84 -30.89
CA TRP A 363 13.89 -19.17 -29.68
C TRP A 363 12.91 -20.05 -28.92
N ILE A 364 13.34 -20.55 -27.77
CA ILE A 364 12.57 -21.45 -26.92
C ILE A 364 11.91 -20.66 -25.79
N GLN A 365 10.59 -20.81 -25.65
CA GLN A 365 9.84 -20.12 -24.60
C GLN A 365 10.12 -20.75 -23.22
N TYR A 366 10.24 -19.92 -22.18
CA TYR A 366 10.23 -20.41 -20.80
C TYR A 366 8.88 -21.04 -20.47
N ALA A 367 8.89 -22.07 -19.62
CA ALA A 367 7.68 -22.78 -19.25
C ALA A 367 6.64 -21.83 -18.64
N THR A 368 5.36 -22.06 -18.95
CA THR A 368 4.21 -21.28 -18.44
C THR A 368 3.34 -22.15 -17.54
N ALA A 369 2.61 -21.55 -16.60
CA ALA A 369 1.76 -22.30 -15.65
C ALA A 369 0.69 -23.18 -16.35
N ALA A 370 0.36 -22.89 -17.61
CA ALA A 370 -0.57 -23.64 -18.45
C ALA A 370 0.05 -24.87 -19.14
N GLY A 371 1.39 -24.95 -19.24
CA GLY A 371 2.13 -26.06 -19.84
C GLY A 371 2.44 -27.11 -18.77
N GLY A 372 1.54 -28.08 -18.60
CA GLY A 372 1.79 -29.21 -17.70
C GLY A 372 3.15 -29.86 -18.00
N HIS A 373 3.94 -30.05 -16.94
CA HIS A 373 5.35 -30.50 -16.92
C HIS A 373 6.40 -29.39 -17.11
N SER A 374 6.75 -28.68 -16.03
CA SER A 374 7.99 -27.89 -15.98
C SER A 374 9.04 -28.60 -15.11
N SER A 375 10.22 -28.86 -15.69
CA SER A 375 11.43 -29.32 -14.99
C SER A 375 12.28 -28.15 -14.47
N ALA A 376 11.81 -26.91 -14.64
CA ALA A 376 12.48 -25.69 -14.19
C ALA A 376 11.83 -25.14 -12.91
N SER A 377 12.66 -24.54 -12.04
CA SER A 377 12.22 -23.95 -10.77
C SER A 377 11.56 -22.58 -10.91
N ILE A 378 11.43 -22.07 -12.14
CA ILE A 378 10.85 -20.77 -12.45
C ILE A 378 10.04 -20.83 -13.74
N MET A 379 8.94 -20.09 -13.77
CA MET A 379 8.08 -19.96 -14.95
C MET A 379 8.25 -18.58 -15.60
N GLY A 380 7.76 -18.43 -16.84
CA GLY A 380 7.80 -17.16 -17.57
C GLY A 380 7.05 -16.04 -16.83
N GLU A 381 5.97 -16.36 -16.14
CA GLU A 381 5.19 -15.41 -15.33
C GLU A 381 5.96 -14.93 -14.10
N ASP A 382 6.77 -15.80 -13.48
CA ASP A 382 7.63 -15.44 -12.34
C ASP A 382 8.78 -14.53 -12.79
N LEU A 383 9.35 -14.79 -13.98
CA LEU A 383 10.35 -13.92 -14.59
C LEU A 383 9.76 -12.54 -14.89
N GLU A 384 8.56 -12.50 -15.44
CA GLU A 384 7.85 -11.25 -15.71
C GLU A 384 7.54 -10.49 -14.42
N GLN A 385 7.09 -11.15 -13.35
CA GLN A 385 6.84 -10.50 -12.06
C GLN A 385 8.13 -9.89 -11.48
N LYS A 386 9.22 -10.66 -11.43
CA LYS A 386 10.53 -10.17 -10.93
C LYS A 386 11.05 -9.01 -11.78
N TYR A 387 10.84 -9.04 -13.10
CA TYR A 387 11.22 -7.94 -13.99
C TYR A 387 10.41 -6.65 -13.72
N GLN A 388 9.13 -6.77 -13.35
CA GLN A 388 8.31 -5.61 -12.97
C GLN A 388 8.74 -5.00 -11.61
N GLU A 389 9.23 -5.82 -10.69
CA GLU A 389 9.74 -5.40 -9.38
C GLU A 389 11.10 -4.67 -9.51
N ASP A 390 12.03 -5.26 -10.26
CA ASP A 390 13.35 -4.69 -10.53
C ASP A 390 13.91 -5.12 -11.91
N PRO A 391 13.85 -4.25 -12.92
CA PRO A 391 14.41 -4.52 -14.25
C PRO A 391 15.93 -4.69 -14.30
N SER A 392 16.64 -4.38 -13.20
CA SER A 392 18.09 -4.55 -13.06
C SER A 392 18.49 -5.78 -12.23
N ALA A 393 17.50 -6.56 -11.76
CA ALA A 393 17.75 -7.72 -10.95
C ALA A 393 18.48 -8.85 -11.69
N VAL A 394 19.12 -9.70 -10.89
CA VAL A 394 19.73 -10.96 -11.31
C VAL A 394 18.95 -12.09 -10.67
N VAL A 395 18.45 -13.02 -11.50
CA VAL A 395 17.57 -14.11 -11.08
C VAL A 395 18.28 -15.44 -11.25
N GLU A 396 18.39 -16.20 -10.17
CA GLU A 396 18.88 -17.58 -10.23
C GLU A 396 17.73 -18.58 -10.27
N PHE A 397 17.90 -19.64 -11.06
CA PHE A 397 16.94 -20.74 -11.17
C PHE A 397 17.61 -22.03 -11.64
N THR A 398 16.92 -23.15 -11.49
CA THR A 398 17.37 -24.46 -11.98
C THR A 398 16.46 -24.96 -13.09
N ALA A 399 17.01 -25.74 -14.01
CA ALA A 399 16.25 -26.52 -14.99
C ALA A 399 16.90 -27.90 -15.14
N GLY A 400 16.18 -28.94 -14.72
CA GLY A 400 16.76 -30.27 -14.53
C GLY A 400 17.89 -30.26 -13.49
N SER A 401 19.07 -30.77 -13.85
CA SER A 401 20.27 -30.80 -12.99
C SER A 401 21.17 -29.57 -13.13
N GLN A 402 20.79 -28.60 -13.95
CA GLN A 402 21.61 -27.43 -14.29
C GLN A 402 21.10 -26.17 -13.57
N THR A 403 22.01 -25.28 -13.19
CA THR A 403 21.71 -24.00 -12.54
C THR A 403 22.08 -22.84 -13.45
N TYR A 404 21.21 -21.86 -13.52
CA TYR A 404 21.31 -20.71 -14.40
C TYR A 404 21.16 -19.40 -13.61
N GLU A 405 21.83 -18.37 -14.12
CA GLU A 405 21.67 -16.98 -13.70
C GLU A 405 21.15 -16.19 -14.91
N LEU A 406 20.05 -15.45 -14.75
CA LEU A 406 19.53 -14.53 -15.75
C LEU A 406 19.68 -13.09 -15.25
N ARG A 407 20.45 -12.28 -15.98
CA ARG A 407 20.53 -10.82 -15.76
C ARG A 407 19.53 -10.11 -16.65
N PHE A 408 18.57 -9.41 -16.04
CA PHE A 408 17.56 -8.68 -16.80
C PHE A 408 18.12 -7.47 -17.55
N GLN A 409 19.14 -6.81 -17.00
CA GLN A 409 19.75 -5.65 -17.63
C GLN A 409 20.39 -5.98 -18.99
N ASP A 410 21.11 -7.10 -19.05
CA ASP A 410 21.84 -7.53 -20.24
C ASP A 410 21.02 -8.47 -21.13
N MET A 411 19.91 -9.01 -20.60
CA MET A 411 19.11 -10.07 -21.23
C MET A 411 19.95 -11.31 -21.59
N ILE A 412 20.78 -11.77 -20.65
CA ILE A 412 21.67 -12.92 -20.82
C ILE A 412 21.41 -13.95 -19.73
N GLN A 413 21.18 -15.19 -20.14
CA GLN A 413 21.19 -16.36 -19.28
C GLN A 413 22.58 -16.99 -19.29
N THR A 414 23.16 -17.26 -18.12
CA THR A 414 24.46 -17.92 -17.96
C THR A 414 24.28 -19.24 -17.22
N ASN A 415 24.75 -20.35 -17.79
CA ASN A 415 24.86 -21.61 -17.07
C ASN A 415 26.01 -21.50 -16.05
N LYS A 416 25.73 -21.66 -14.76
CA LYS A 416 26.74 -21.47 -13.71
C LYS A 416 27.80 -22.57 -13.66
N ARG A 417 27.51 -23.75 -14.22
CA ARG A 417 28.42 -24.90 -14.22
C ARG A 417 29.44 -24.82 -15.35
N TYR A 418 28.98 -24.47 -16.55
CA TYR A 418 29.83 -24.47 -17.76
C TYR A 418 30.21 -23.06 -18.24
N GLY A 419 29.60 -22.01 -17.68
CA GLY A 419 29.85 -20.62 -18.07
C GLY A 419 29.25 -20.24 -19.42
N THR A 420 28.51 -21.13 -20.07
CA THR A 420 27.88 -20.86 -21.36
C THR A 420 26.81 -19.78 -21.23
N LYS A 421 26.79 -18.85 -22.19
CA LYS A 421 25.87 -17.70 -22.21
C LYS A 421 24.89 -17.87 -23.36
N LYS A 422 23.62 -17.56 -23.10
CA LYS A 422 22.52 -17.59 -24.07
C LYS A 422 21.75 -16.28 -24.01
N LEU A 423 21.35 -15.79 -25.18
CA LEU A 423 20.54 -14.59 -25.28
C LEU A 423 19.12 -14.88 -24.78
N VAL A 424 18.52 -13.88 -24.14
CA VAL A 424 17.14 -13.91 -23.68
C VAL A 424 16.36 -12.77 -24.35
N ARG A 425 15.11 -13.03 -24.71
CA ARG A 425 14.21 -12.01 -25.26
C ARG A 425 12.90 -12.02 -24.49
N ARG A 426 12.49 -10.83 -24.08
CA ARG A 426 11.16 -10.53 -23.55
C ARG A 426 10.32 -9.92 -24.67
N ARG A 427 9.22 -10.58 -25.07
CA ARG A 427 8.31 -10.15 -26.15
C ARG A 427 6.86 -10.18 -25.71
N PRO A 428 6.00 -9.23 -26.15
CA PRO A 428 4.59 -9.27 -25.83
C PRO A 428 3.88 -10.37 -26.64
N VAL A 429 2.81 -10.94 -26.09
CA VAL A 429 1.92 -11.83 -26.86
C VAL A 429 1.08 -10.99 -27.82
N PHE A 430 1.05 -11.37 -29.10
CA PHE A 430 0.37 -10.60 -30.14
C PHE A 430 -1.14 -10.60 -29.95
N VAL A 431 -1.74 -9.41 -30.06
CA VAL A 431 -3.20 -9.20 -30.07
C VAL A 431 -3.55 -8.42 -31.32
N SER A 432 -4.31 -9.00 -32.25
CA SER A 432 -4.73 -8.27 -33.45
C SER A 432 -5.78 -7.21 -33.12
N ALA A 433 -6.02 -6.27 -34.04
CA ALA A 433 -7.10 -5.31 -33.90
C ALA A 433 -8.48 -5.99 -33.80
N ALA A 434 -8.66 -7.12 -34.51
CA ALA A 434 -9.86 -7.94 -34.46
C ALA A 434 -10.02 -8.63 -33.09
N ASP A 435 -8.95 -9.18 -32.53
CA ASP A 435 -8.98 -9.82 -31.20
C ASP A 435 -9.26 -8.78 -30.11
N ALA A 436 -8.62 -7.62 -30.18
CA ALA A 436 -8.85 -6.51 -29.25
C ALA A 436 -10.31 -6.05 -29.28
N GLN A 437 -10.92 -5.99 -30.46
CA GLN A 437 -12.33 -5.62 -30.60
C GLN A 437 -13.25 -6.71 -30.05
N THR A 438 -12.95 -7.99 -30.29
CA THR A 438 -13.70 -9.13 -29.75
C THR A 438 -13.66 -9.17 -28.23
N ILE A 439 -12.49 -8.91 -27.63
CA ILE A 439 -12.32 -8.82 -26.18
C ILE A 439 -13.12 -7.65 -25.57
N LYS A 440 -13.29 -6.54 -26.31
CA LYS A 440 -14.07 -5.37 -25.85
C LYS A 440 -15.58 -5.55 -25.92
N THR A 441 -16.07 -6.24 -26.93
CA THR A 441 -17.51 -6.40 -27.18
C THR A 441 -18.09 -7.64 -26.49
N SER A 442 -17.23 -8.59 -26.10
CA SER A 442 -17.62 -9.74 -25.30
C SER A 442 -18.07 -9.30 -23.89
N LYS A 443 -19.35 -9.53 -23.55
CA LYS A 443 -19.87 -9.46 -22.15
C LYS A 443 -19.34 -10.59 -21.25
N LYS A 444 -18.55 -11.51 -21.80
CA LYS A 444 -17.69 -12.43 -21.04
C LYS A 444 -16.31 -11.80 -20.92
N ALA A 445 -15.77 -11.77 -19.70
CA ALA A 445 -14.33 -11.53 -19.49
C ALA A 445 -13.50 -12.36 -20.50
N PRO A 446 -12.39 -11.84 -21.04
CA PRO A 446 -11.48 -12.65 -21.82
C PRO A 446 -10.92 -13.74 -20.92
N ASN A 447 -11.55 -14.91 -20.97
CA ASN A 447 -11.08 -16.09 -20.28
C ASN A 447 -10.08 -16.80 -21.19
N ASN A 448 -8.84 -16.90 -20.73
CA ASN A 448 -8.13 -18.17 -20.58
C ASN A 448 -6.74 -17.90 -19.97
N ARG A 449 -6.22 -18.54 -18.92
CA ARG A 449 -6.70 -19.42 -17.82
C ARG A 449 -5.58 -19.30 -16.77
N SER A 450 -5.77 -18.83 -15.53
CA SER A 450 -6.28 -19.64 -14.42
C SER A 450 -6.22 -18.81 -13.12
N ASN A 451 -7.24 -18.97 -12.27
CA ASN A 451 -7.27 -18.64 -10.83
C ASN A 451 -7.72 -17.25 -10.34
N PHE A 452 -8.93 -16.84 -10.72
CA PHE A 452 -9.90 -16.47 -9.67
C PHE A 452 -10.92 -17.61 -9.58
N LYS A 453 -11.01 -18.27 -8.42
CA LYS A 453 -11.90 -19.42 -8.23
C LYS A 453 -13.32 -19.02 -8.61
N ALA A 454 -13.96 -19.86 -9.42
CA ALA A 454 -15.34 -19.65 -9.84
C ALA A 454 -16.23 -19.36 -8.62
N LEU A 455 -17.17 -18.42 -8.78
CA LEU A 455 -18.27 -18.26 -7.83
C LEU A 455 -18.90 -19.62 -7.54
N PRO A 456 -19.35 -19.88 -6.30
CA PRO A 456 -19.90 -21.18 -5.95
C PRO A 456 -20.98 -21.58 -6.94
N THR A 457 -20.94 -22.84 -7.38
CA THR A 457 -21.82 -23.32 -8.45
C THR A 457 -23.30 -23.23 -8.11
N HIS A 458 -23.63 -23.26 -6.82
CA HIS A 458 -24.98 -23.12 -6.30
C HIS A 458 -25.50 -21.67 -6.28
N TRP A 459 -24.63 -20.65 -6.48
CA TRP A 459 -25.06 -19.26 -6.52
C TRP A 459 -25.94 -18.96 -7.74
N ASP A 460 -26.93 -18.11 -7.52
CA ASP A 460 -27.67 -17.48 -8.59
C ASP A 460 -26.83 -16.33 -9.16
N LYS A 461 -26.14 -16.62 -10.25
CA LYS A 461 -25.24 -15.68 -10.92
C LYS A 461 -25.98 -14.48 -11.52
N ALA A 462 -27.27 -14.63 -11.87
CA ALA A 462 -28.07 -13.53 -12.41
C ALA A 462 -28.44 -12.53 -11.30
N LEU A 463 -28.58 -13.02 -10.06
CA LEU A 463 -28.92 -12.21 -8.89
C LEU A 463 -27.72 -11.78 -8.06
N THR A 464 -26.48 -12.10 -8.48
CA THR A 464 -25.26 -11.70 -7.77
C THR A 464 -24.85 -10.29 -8.22
N PRO A 465 -24.96 -9.26 -7.37
CA PRO A 465 -24.52 -7.93 -7.73
C PRO A 465 -22.99 -7.86 -7.77
N GLU A 466 -22.45 -7.01 -8.65
CA GLU A 466 -21.00 -6.77 -8.73
C GLU A 466 -20.47 -6.00 -7.50
N THR A 467 -21.34 -5.21 -6.85
CA THR A 467 -21.06 -4.47 -5.60
C THR A 467 -22.22 -4.61 -4.63
N GLY A 468 -21.92 -4.82 -3.34
CA GLY A 468 -22.93 -5.05 -2.30
C GLY A 468 -23.28 -6.53 -2.14
N TYR A 469 -24.50 -6.81 -1.68
CA TYR A 469 -24.97 -8.18 -1.46
C TYR A 469 -26.41 -8.37 -1.95
N LYS A 470 -26.75 -9.63 -2.21
CA LYS A 470 -28.13 -10.07 -2.39
C LYS A 470 -28.42 -11.22 -1.44
N ARG A 471 -29.57 -11.19 -0.77
CA ARG A 471 -30.15 -12.35 -0.11
C ARG A 471 -31.06 -13.09 -1.08
N VAL A 472 -30.83 -14.38 -1.26
CA VAL A 472 -31.61 -15.28 -2.12
C VAL A 472 -32.32 -16.27 -1.21
N THR A 473 -33.64 -16.17 -1.10
CA THR A 473 -34.44 -17.12 -0.33
C THR A 473 -34.37 -18.50 -0.96
N LEU A 474 -33.95 -19.49 -0.18
CA LEU A 474 -33.84 -20.87 -0.62
C LEU A 474 -35.22 -21.54 -0.65
N GLN A 475 -35.45 -22.38 -1.66
CA GLN A 475 -36.63 -23.23 -1.71
C GLN A 475 -36.52 -24.34 -0.66
N SER A 476 -37.60 -24.56 0.09
CA SER A 476 -37.64 -25.54 1.20
C SER A 476 -37.39 -26.99 0.76
N SER A 477 -37.64 -27.31 -0.52
CA SER A 477 -37.38 -28.62 -1.12
C SER A 477 -35.94 -28.78 -1.64
N SER A 478 -35.12 -27.71 -1.62
CA SER A 478 -33.76 -27.77 -2.17
C SER A 478 -32.80 -28.50 -1.22
N LYS A 479 -31.82 -29.23 -1.79
CA LYS A 479 -30.80 -29.93 -1.01
C LYS A 479 -30.04 -28.99 -0.07
N GLU A 480 -29.71 -27.80 -0.57
CA GLU A 480 -29.03 -26.74 0.18
C GLU A 480 -29.85 -26.28 1.41
N TYR A 481 -31.16 -26.07 1.24
CA TYR A 481 -32.04 -25.75 2.36
C TYR A 481 -32.07 -26.87 3.40
N MET A 482 -32.21 -28.12 2.94
CA MET A 482 -32.29 -29.29 3.83
C MET A 482 -31.01 -29.52 4.63
N GLU A 483 -29.84 -29.22 4.05
CA GLU A 483 -28.55 -29.28 4.75
C GLU A 483 -28.49 -28.28 5.91
N ILE A 484 -28.85 -27.01 5.66
CA ILE A 484 -28.85 -25.96 6.68
C ILE A 484 -29.95 -26.20 7.73
N LEU A 485 -31.14 -26.68 7.32
CA LEU A 485 -32.21 -27.11 8.21
C LEU A 485 -31.74 -28.21 9.16
N THR A 486 -31.05 -29.23 8.63
CA THR A 486 -30.53 -30.35 9.44
C THR A 486 -29.49 -29.86 10.45
N LEU A 487 -28.58 -28.99 10.01
CA LEU A 487 -27.58 -28.38 10.89
C LEU A 487 -28.23 -27.60 12.04
N PHE A 488 -29.26 -26.80 11.76
CA PHE A 488 -30.01 -26.04 12.77
C PHE A 488 -30.77 -26.96 13.73
N ASN A 489 -31.51 -27.94 13.21
CA ASN A 489 -32.36 -28.86 13.99
C ASN A 489 -31.58 -29.82 14.88
N THR A 490 -30.26 -29.94 14.67
CA THR A 490 -29.37 -30.73 15.54
C THR A 490 -29.50 -30.30 17.00
N THR A 491 -29.66 -28.99 17.28
CA THR A 491 -29.78 -28.47 18.65
C THR A 491 -31.01 -27.59 18.91
N MET A 492 -31.75 -27.18 17.87
CA MET A 492 -32.90 -26.27 17.98
C MET A 492 -34.25 -26.98 17.76
N ARG A 493 -34.52 -28.04 18.52
CA ARG A 493 -35.84 -28.72 18.51
C ARG A 493 -36.92 -27.80 19.10
N GLY A 494 -38.13 -27.79 18.52
CA GLY A 494 -39.24 -26.95 18.97
C GLY A 494 -39.28 -25.54 18.37
N PHE A 495 -38.44 -25.26 17.39
CA PHE A 495 -38.48 -24.03 16.61
C PHE A 495 -38.85 -24.32 15.15
N ASN A 496 -39.62 -23.41 14.57
CA ASN A 496 -39.98 -23.44 13.16
C ASN A 496 -39.14 -22.43 12.38
N ILE A 497 -38.45 -22.89 11.34
CA ILE A 497 -37.79 -22.01 10.37
C ILE A 497 -38.86 -21.31 9.54
N VAL A 498 -38.76 -19.98 9.44
CA VAL A 498 -39.58 -19.11 8.59
C VAL A 498 -38.94 -19.02 7.20
N SER A 499 -37.63 -18.80 7.14
CA SER A 499 -36.87 -18.74 5.89
C SER A 499 -35.39 -19.04 6.11
N ILE A 500 -34.74 -19.52 5.06
CA ILE A 500 -33.28 -19.56 4.94
C ILE A 500 -32.92 -18.76 3.70
N GLU A 501 -32.10 -17.75 3.86
CA GLU A 501 -31.63 -16.90 2.78
C GLU A 501 -30.12 -17.09 2.59
N ARG A 502 -29.70 -17.48 1.39
CA ARG A 502 -28.28 -17.46 1.03
C ARG A 502 -27.84 -16.02 0.79
N VAL A 503 -26.75 -15.62 1.42
CA VAL A 503 -26.11 -14.33 1.15
C VAL A 503 -25.14 -14.51 0.00
N GLN A 504 -25.32 -13.72 -1.06
CA GLN A 504 -24.43 -13.65 -2.20
C GLN A 504 -23.77 -12.27 -2.20
N ASN A 505 -22.56 -12.21 -1.65
CA ASN A 505 -21.72 -11.03 -1.67
C ASN A 505 -20.39 -11.41 -2.35
N LYS A 506 -20.26 -11.04 -3.62
CA LYS A 506 -19.10 -11.39 -4.45
C LYS A 506 -17.79 -10.88 -3.84
N ALA A 507 -17.76 -9.63 -3.39
CA ALA A 507 -16.56 -9.02 -2.81
C ALA A 507 -16.12 -9.73 -1.52
N LEU A 508 -17.06 -10.03 -0.62
CA LEU A 508 -16.73 -10.77 0.61
C LEU A 508 -16.28 -12.21 0.31
N TRP A 509 -16.88 -12.86 -0.71
CA TRP A 509 -16.48 -14.20 -1.13
C TRP A 509 -15.07 -14.21 -1.71
N GLU A 510 -14.72 -13.25 -2.56
CA GLU A 510 -13.39 -13.12 -3.15
C GLU A 510 -12.31 -12.91 -2.09
N VAL A 511 -12.56 -12.04 -1.11
CA VAL A 511 -11.61 -11.81 -0.01
C VAL A 511 -11.51 -13.03 0.91
N PHE A 512 -12.62 -13.73 1.18
CA PHE A 512 -12.60 -14.99 1.93
C PHE A 512 -11.79 -16.09 1.21
N GLN A 513 -11.94 -16.23 -0.11
CA GLN A 513 -11.14 -17.18 -0.89
C GLN A 513 -9.67 -16.80 -0.94
N TRP A 514 -9.35 -15.50 -1.05
CA TRP A 514 -7.99 -15.00 -0.96
C TRP A 514 -7.35 -15.31 0.40
N GLN A 515 -8.07 -15.08 1.51
CA GLN A 515 -7.60 -15.42 2.85
C GLN A 515 -7.34 -16.91 2.99
N LYS A 516 -8.21 -17.76 2.42
CA LYS A 516 -8.01 -19.22 2.37
C LYS A 516 -6.73 -19.60 1.63
N ASP A 517 -6.44 -18.95 0.51
CA ASP A 517 -5.23 -19.22 -0.26
C ASP A 517 -3.96 -18.70 0.44
N LEU A 518 -4.05 -17.57 1.13
CA LEU A 518 -2.97 -17.05 1.98
C LEU A 518 -2.65 -18.02 3.12
N MET A 519 -3.66 -18.49 3.85
CA MET A 519 -3.49 -19.48 4.91
C MET A 519 -2.92 -20.79 4.36
N LYS A 520 -3.37 -21.26 3.19
CA LYS A 520 -2.82 -22.45 2.53
C LYS A 520 -1.34 -22.31 2.21
N LYS A 521 -0.91 -21.15 1.68
CA LYS A 521 0.51 -20.87 1.40
C LYS A 521 1.33 -20.88 2.69
N ASN A 522 0.85 -20.22 3.74
CA ASN A 522 1.52 -20.13 5.03
C ASN A 522 1.63 -21.50 5.74
N SER A 523 0.70 -22.42 5.48
CA SER A 523 0.74 -23.78 6.02
C SER A 523 1.54 -24.79 5.17
N GLY A 524 2.35 -24.32 4.20
CA GLY A 524 3.15 -25.18 3.32
C GLY A 524 2.32 -25.93 2.27
N GLY A 525 1.21 -25.33 1.83
CA GLY A 525 0.31 -25.92 0.84
C GLY A 525 -0.77 -26.84 1.42
N ARG A 526 -0.76 -27.09 2.73
CA ARG A 526 -1.79 -27.91 3.42
C ARG A 526 -3.17 -27.27 3.32
N THR A 527 -4.20 -28.11 3.18
CA THR A 527 -5.59 -27.65 3.15
C THR A 527 -5.96 -26.97 4.46
N VAL A 528 -6.50 -25.76 4.36
CA VAL A 528 -6.97 -24.98 5.51
C VAL A 528 -8.27 -25.57 6.04
N ALA A 529 -8.33 -25.83 7.35
CA ALA A 529 -9.53 -26.31 8.00
C ALA A 529 -10.64 -25.25 7.96
N GLU A 530 -11.82 -25.67 7.49
CA GLU A 530 -12.99 -24.82 7.29
C GLU A 530 -14.21 -25.44 7.99
N LYS A 531 -15.06 -24.61 8.61
CA LYS A 531 -16.29 -25.06 9.30
C LYS A 531 -17.46 -24.14 8.99
N GLN A 532 -18.67 -24.69 9.00
CA GLN A 532 -19.91 -23.92 9.09
C GLN A 532 -20.31 -23.81 10.55
N LEU A 533 -20.42 -22.59 11.07
CA LEU A 533 -20.69 -22.29 12.47
C LEU A 533 -21.77 -21.21 12.61
N PHE A 534 -22.49 -21.22 13.73
CA PHE A 534 -23.58 -20.29 14.00
C PHE A 534 -23.09 -18.99 14.63
N HIS A 535 -23.77 -17.88 14.31
CA HIS A 535 -23.60 -16.58 14.96
C HIS A 535 -24.96 -15.93 15.21
N GLY A 536 -25.32 -15.75 16.47
CA GLY A 536 -26.52 -15.02 16.88
C GLY A 536 -26.28 -13.52 16.86
N THR A 537 -27.23 -12.75 16.33
CA THR A 537 -27.16 -11.30 16.31
C THR A 537 -28.54 -10.66 16.41
N ASP A 538 -28.57 -9.37 16.73
CA ASP A 538 -29.79 -8.54 16.68
C ASP A 538 -30.16 -8.25 15.22
N SER A 539 -31.45 -8.27 14.90
CA SER A 539 -31.95 -8.08 13.52
C SER A 539 -31.49 -6.76 12.91
N LYS A 540 -31.26 -5.72 13.72
CA LYS A 540 -30.74 -4.41 13.27
C LYS A 540 -29.33 -4.48 12.67
N HIS A 541 -28.55 -5.54 12.94
CA HIS A 541 -27.19 -5.69 12.44
C HIS A 541 -27.09 -6.55 11.17
N VAL A 542 -28.18 -7.20 10.77
CA VAL A 542 -28.19 -8.17 9.65
C VAL A 542 -27.68 -7.56 8.35
N ASP A 543 -28.20 -6.40 7.94
CA ASP A 543 -27.82 -5.77 6.67
C ASP A 543 -26.38 -5.24 6.72
N ALA A 544 -25.95 -4.71 7.88
CA ALA A 544 -24.58 -4.30 8.09
C ALA A 544 -23.60 -5.48 7.97
N ILE A 545 -23.95 -6.65 8.52
CA ILE A 545 -23.15 -7.88 8.42
C ILE A 545 -23.11 -8.40 6.98
N CYS A 546 -24.26 -8.46 6.29
CA CYS A 546 -24.29 -8.92 4.90
C CYS A 546 -23.46 -8.02 3.96
N HIS A 547 -23.41 -6.71 4.25
CA HIS A 547 -22.68 -5.75 3.44
C HIS A 547 -21.19 -5.68 3.80
N ASN A 548 -20.87 -5.60 5.09
CA ASN A 548 -19.54 -5.23 5.59
C ASN A 548 -18.79 -6.37 6.31
N ASN A 549 -19.41 -7.54 6.41
CA ASN A 549 -18.94 -8.67 7.22
C ASN A 549 -19.06 -8.42 8.74
N MET A 550 -18.69 -9.42 9.54
CA MET A 550 -18.70 -9.34 11.00
C MET A 550 -17.53 -8.48 11.51
N ASP A 551 -17.80 -7.45 12.33
CA ASP A 551 -16.77 -6.67 13.04
C ASP A 551 -17.08 -6.67 14.54
N TRP A 552 -16.29 -7.42 15.31
CA TRP A 552 -16.46 -7.54 16.76
C TRP A 552 -16.35 -6.20 17.51
N ARG A 553 -15.66 -5.19 16.92
CA ARG A 553 -15.56 -3.85 17.50
C ARG A 553 -16.89 -3.08 17.43
N ILE A 554 -17.76 -3.48 16.50
CA ILE A 554 -19.07 -2.89 16.27
C ILE A 554 -20.18 -3.76 16.88
N CYS A 555 -20.01 -5.09 16.87
CA CYS A 555 -21.03 -6.06 17.29
C CYS A 555 -21.09 -6.34 18.81
N GLY A 556 -20.32 -5.62 19.63
CA GLY A 556 -20.34 -5.75 21.09
C GLY A 556 -19.60 -6.98 21.60
N THR A 557 -18.80 -6.80 22.65
CA THR A 557 -18.03 -7.86 23.32
C THR A 557 -18.89 -8.57 24.37
N HIS A 558 -19.87 -9.38 23.94
CA HIS A 558 -20.55 -10.26 24.88
C HIS A 558 -19.66 -11.48 25.17
N GLY A 559 -19.06 -11.52 26.36
CA GLY A 559 -18.25 -12.65 26.82
C GLY A 559 -16.95 -12.85 26.06
N THR A 560 -15.92 -12.02 26.33
CA THR A 560 -14.58 -12.18 25.72
C THR A 560 -13.73 -13.23 26.45
N ALA A 561 -14.33 -14.35 26.88
CA ALA A 561 -13.65 -15.34 27.72
C ALA A 561 -12.45 -16.01 27.01
N TYR A 562 -12.49 -16.08 25.68
CA TYR A 562 -11.51 -16.77 24.84
C TYR A 562 -10.79 -15.83 23.85
N GLY A 563 -10.88 -14.51 24.09
CA GLY A 563 -10.21 -13.46 23.31
C GLY A 563 -11.16 -12.36 22.85
N LYS A 564 -10.58 -11.24 22.41
CA LYS A 564 -11.29 -10.08 21.84
C LYS A 564 -11.39 -10.24 20.32
N GLY A 565 -12.34 -11.07 19.89
CA GLY A 565 -12.61 -11.38 18.48
C GLY A 565 -14.09 -11.70 18.25
N SER A 566 -14.41 -12.17 17.04
CA SER A 566 -15.76 -12.60 16.67
C SER A 566 -16.00 -14.06 17.09
N TYR A 567 -17.12 -14.30 17.78
CA TYR A 567 -17.48 -15.61 18.35
C TYR A 567 -18.44 -16.38 17.45
N PHE A 568 -18.17 -17.67 17.26
CA PHE A 568 -18.97 -18.59 16.47
C PHE A 568 -19.18 -19.90 17.23
N ALA A 569 -20.40 -20.41 17.22
CA ALA A 569 -20.75 -21.64 17.93
C ALA A 569 -20.97 -22.80 16.97
N ARG A 570 -20.53 -24.00 17.38
CA ARG A 570 -20.91 -25.25 16.71
C ARG A 570 -22.42 -25.47 16.77
N ASP A 571 -23.02 -25.17 17.92
CA ASP A 571 -24.41 -25.48 18.22
C ASP A 571 -25.28 -24.22 18.11
N ALA A 572 -26.32 -24.26 17.27
CA ALA A 572 -27.28 -23.16 17.08
C ALA A 572 -27.94 -22.72 18.40
N LYS A 573 -28.19 -23.66 19.32
CA LYS A 573 -28.73 -23.40 20.66
C LYS A 573 -27.88 -22.42 21.47
N TYR A 574 -26.56 -22.45 21.33
CA TYR A 574 -25.69 -21.48 22.00
C TYR A 574 -25.87 -20.08 21.39
N SER A 575 -25.88 -20.00 20.05
CA SER A 575 -26.08 -18.74 19.32
C SER A 575 -27.46 -18.11 19.57
N HIS A 576 -28.49 -18.90 19.87
CA HIS A 576 -29.84 -18.41 20.18
C HIS A 576 -29.85 -17.35 21.30
N ASN A 577 -29.03 -17.52 22.33
CA ASN A 577 -28.95 -16.61 23.48
C ASN A 577 -28.44 -15.20 23.11
N TYR A 578 -27.83 -15.06 21.92
CA TYR A 578 -27.28 -13.80 21.41
C TYR A 578 -28.17 -13.20 20.31
N THR A 579 -29.37 -13.75 20.09
CA THR A 579 -30.37 -13.19 19.17
C THR A 579 -31.34 -12.27 19.91
N ALA A 580 -31.90 -11.28 19.21
CA ALA A 580 -32.92 -10.40 19.77
C ALA A 580 -34.11 -11.19 20.37
N HIS A 581 -34.67 -10.69 21.47
CA HIS A 581 -35.85 -11.29 22.13
C HIS A 581 -37.14 -10.86 21.41
N SER A 582 -37.31 -11.31 20.17
CA SER A 582 -38.46 -11.04 19.32
C SER A 582 -39.21 -12.33 18.98
N SER A 583 -40.47 -12.19 18.57
CA SER A 583 -41.30 -13.32 18.12
C SER A 583 -40.72 -14.05 16.90
N THR A 584 -39.96 -13.32 16.09
CA THR A 584 -39.19 -13.84 14.96
C THR A 584 -37.73 -13.47 15.15
N ARG A 585 -36.84 -14.47 15.23
CA ARG A 585 -35.41 -14.31 15.53
C ARG A 585 -34.58 -14.65 14.31
N CYS A 586 -33.37 -14.13 14.24
CA CYS A 586 -32.44 -14.42 13.15
C CYS A 586 -31.06 -14.81 13.68
N MET A 587 -30.40 -15.74 12.99
CA MET A 587 -28.99 -16.06 13.21
C MET A 587 -28.32 -16.39 11.89
N PHE A 588 -27.01 -16.20 11.82
CA PHE A 588 -26.21 -16.58 10.66
C PHE A 588 -25.66 -18.00 10.78
N VAL A 589 -25.53 -18.67 9.64
CA VAL A 589 -24.55 -19.75 9.44
C VAL A 589 -23.42 -19.16 8.62
N CYS A 590 -22.23 -19.11 9.24
CA CYS A 590 -21.05 -18.54 8.65
C CYS A 590 -20.07 -19.65 8.27
N ARG A 591 -19.40 -19.46 7.13
CA ARG A 591 -18.25 -20.27 6.73
C ARG A 591 -16.99 -19.64 7.32
N ILE A 592 -16.25 -20.42 8.10
CA ILE A 592 -15.13 -19.94 8.92
C ILE A 592 -13.86 -20.72 8.58
N LEU A 593 -12.78 -20.00 8.27
CA LEU A 593 -11.43 -20.55 8.15
C LEU A 593 -10.80 -20.70 9.53
N VAL A 594 -11.11 -21.80 10.22
CA VAL A 594 -10.64 -22.04 11.59
C VAL A 594 -9.15 -22.37 11.66
N GLY A 595 -8.58 -22.91 10.58
CA GLY A 595 -7.15 -23.25 10.49
C GLY A 595 -6.65 -24.11 11.65
N ASP A 596 -5.40 -23.91 12.06
CA ASP A 596 -4.84 -24.47 13.28
C ASP A 596 -5.31 -23.62 14.48
N TYR A 597 -6.00 -24.24 15.44
CA TYR A 597 -6.55 -23.54 16.61
C TYR A 597 -5.94 -24.01 17.93
N THR A 598 -6.07 -23.17 18.96
CA THR A 598 -5.63 -23.46 20.33
C THR A 598 -6.60 -22.91 21.36
N LYS A 599 -6.41 -23.24 22.64
CA LYS A 599 -7.26 -22.74 23.73
C LYS A 599 -7.16 -21.21 23.83
N GLY A 600 -8.31 -20.54 23.89
CA GLY A 600 -8.37 -19.08 24.02
C GLY A 600 -8.18 -18.59 25.45
N ASP A 601 -7.85 -17.30 25.56
CA ASP A 601 -7.72 -16.56 26.81
C ASP A 601 -8.32 -15.16 26.64
N SER A 602 -8.93 -14.62 27.69
CA SER A 602 -9.62 -13.34 27.64
C SER A 602 -8.74 -12.13 27.32
N SER A 603 -7.44 -12.24 27.59
CA SER A 603 -6.45 -11.18 27.31
C SER A 603 -6.06 -11.10 25.83
N TYR A 604 -6.33 -12.14 25.04
CA TYR A 604 -5.87 -12.23 23.66
C TYR A 604 -6.54 -11.20 22.75
N LEU A 605 -5.72 -10.42 22.05
CA LEU A 605 -6.12 -9.50 20.97
C LEU A 605 -5.91 -10.11 19.57
N ARG A 606 -5.20 -11.23 19.51
CA ARG A 606 -4.92 -12.07 18.33
C ARG A 606 -4.63 -13.49 18.82
N PRO A 607 -4.64 -14.51 17.94
CA PRO A 607 -4.24 -15.85 18.35
C PRO A 607 -2.82 -15.86 18.92
N PRO A 608 -2.51 -16.72 19.90
CA PRO A 608 -1.18 -16.80 20.48
C PRO A 608 -0.17 -17.44 19.52
N SER A 609 1.12 -17.28 19.84
CA SER A 609 2.22 -17.87 19.06
C SER A 609 2.28 -19.40 19.23
N LYS A 610 2.58 -20.13 18.16
CA LYS A 610 2.78 -21.59 18.19
C LYS A 610 4.09 -21.99 18.88
N ASN A 611 5.10 -21.12 18.84
CA ASN A 611 6.46 -21.41 19.29
C ASN A 611 7.00 -20.38 20.31
N GLY A 612 6.14 -19.47 20.80
CA GLY A 612 6.54 -18.40 21.71
C GLY A 612 7.30 -17.24 21.04
N GLY A 613 7.52 -17.29 19.72
CA GLY A 613 8.10 -16.20 18.93
C GLY A 613 7.05 -15.30 18.26
N ASP A 614 7.48 -14.26 17.56
CA ASP A 614 6.59 -13.22 17.01
C ASP A 614 6.13 -13.43 15.56
N THR A 615 6.41 -14.59 14.96
CA THR A 615 6.22 -14.80 13.52
C THR A 615 5.24 -15.91 13.15
N VAL A 616 4.97 -16.87 14.04
CA VAL A 616 4.13 -18.04 13.75
C VAL A 616 2.99 -18.13 14.77
N PHE A 617 1.77 -17.89 14.32
CA PHE A 617 0.57 -17.85 15.16
C PHE A 617 -0.40 -18.99 14.83
N PHE A 618 -1.27 -19.30 15.79
CA PHE A 618 -2.50 -20.02 15.50
C PHE A 618 -3.43 -19.16 14.63
N ASP A 619 -4.41 -19.79 14.00
CA ASP A 619 -5.37 -19.14 13.11
C ASP A 619 -6.66 -18.74 13.84
N SER A 620 -7.02 -19.48 14.90
CA SER A 620 -8.17 -19.17 15.75
C SER A 620 -8.00 -19.70 17.19
N CYS A 621 -8.87 -19.25 18.08
CA CYS A 621 -8.95 -19.72 19.46
C CYS A 621 -10.24 -20.51 19.70
N VAL A 622 -10.22 -21.47 20.63
CA VAL A 622 -11.37 -22.29 21.00
C VAL A 622 -11.55 -22.40 22.51
N ASP A 623 -12.73 -22.82 22.95
CA ASP A 623 -13.02 -23.14 24.35
C ASP A 623 -12.31 -24.43 24.82
N ASP A 624 -12.36 -25.47 23.99
CA ASP A 624 -11.76 -26.78 24.23
C ASP A 624 -11.08 -27.29 22.95
N VAL A 625 -9.80 -27.69 23.02
CA VAL A 625 -9.02 -28.09 21.84
C VAL A 625 -9.42 -29.48 21.33
N TYR A 626 -9.96 -30.35 22.19
CA TYR A 626 -10.36 -31.71 21.84
C TYR A 626 -11.80 -31.79 21.33
N ASN A 627 -12.69 -30.97 21.88
CA ASN A 627 -14.10 -30.90 21.47
C ASN A 627 -14.59 -29.45 21.40
N PRO A 628 -14.11 -28.67 20.43
CA PRO A 628 -14.41 -27.24 20.35
C PRO A 628 -15.89 -27.01 20.05
N SER A 629 -16.54 -26.23 20.92
CA SER A 629 -17.94 -25.80 20.76
C SER A 629 -18.05 -24.31 20.43
N ILE A 630 -17.01 -23.53 20.75
CA ILE A 630 -16.89 -22.10 20.47
C ILE A 630 -15.57 -21.85 19.73
N PHE A 631 -15.63 -21.07 18.65
CA PHE A 631 -14.47 -20.59 17.92
C PHE A 631 -14.43 -19.07 17.96
N VAL A 632 -13.24 -18.51 18.19
CA VAL A 632 -12.95 -17.08 18.17
C VAL A 632 -11.95 -16.80 17.07
N VAL A 633 -12.36 -15.97 16.10
CA VAL A 633 -11.50 -15.48 15.03
C VAL A 633 -11.29 -13.98 15.19
N PHE A 634 -10.07 -13.54 14.90
CA PHE A 634 -9.62 -12.17 15.13
C PHE A 634 -9.52 -11.39 13.81
N GLU A 635 -9.38 -12.09 12.69
CA GLU A 635 -9.38 -11.54 11.34
C GLU A 635 -10.75 -11.74 10.67
N LYS A 636 -11.37 -10.64 10.23
CA LYS A 636 -12.70 -10.65 9.61
C LYS A 636 -12.72 -11.38 8.27
N HIS A 637 -11.60 -11.41 7.54
CA HIS A 637 -11.51 -12.11 6.25
C HIS A 637 -11.52 -13.65 6.40
N GLN A 638 -11.41 -14.19 7.62
CA GLN A 638 -11.63 -15.62 7.90
C GLN A 638 -13.12 -16.01 7.92
N VAL A 639 -14.03 -15.05 7.75
CA VAL A 639 -15.48 -15.24 7.90
C VAL A 639 -16.19 -14.90 6.59
N TYR A 640 -17.13 -15.76 6.19
CA TYR A 640 -18.14 -15.42 5.18
C TYR A 640 -19.54 -15.72 5.76
N PRO A 641 -20.43 -14.71 5.91
CA PRO A 641 -21.80 -14.94 6.36
C PRO A 641 -22.60 -15.60 5.23
N GLU A 642 -22.69 -16.92 5.23
CA GLU A 642 -23.16 -17.69 4.07
C GLU A 642 -24.69 -17.77 4.00
N TYR A 643 -25.34 -17.98 5.15
CA TYR A 643 -26.80 -18.06 5.25
C TYR A 643 -27.33 -17.25 6.42
N LEU A 644 -28.52 -16.66 6.24
CA LEU A 644 -29.33 -16.09 7.30
C LEU A 644 -30.54 -17.00 7.54
N ILE A 645 -30.70 -17.48 8.77
CA ILE A 645 -31.86 -18.27 9.19
C ILE A 645 -32.80 -17.36 9.97
N GLN A 646 -34.04 -17.26 9.52
CA GLN A 646 -35.12 -16.64 10.29
C GLN A 646 -36.03 -17.74 10.85
N TYR A 647 -36.33 -17.68 12.15
CA TYR A 647 -37.06 -18.74 12.85
C TYR A 647 -37.90 -18.18 14.00
N ARG A 648 -38.85 -18.98 14.47
CA ARG A 648 -39.75 -18.64 15.58
C ARG A 648 -40.02 -19.87 16.44
N GLU A 649 -40.45 -19.64 17.67
CA GLU A 649 -40.87 -20.74 18.55
C GLU A 649 -42.12 -21.42 18.00
N GLN A 650 -42.19 -22.75 18.11
CA GLN A 650 -43.36 -23.50 17.71
C GLN A 650 -44.42 -23.34 18.79
N PHE A 651 -45.51 -22.63 18.50
CA PHE A 651 -46.70 -22.67 19.34
C PHE A 651 -47.24 -24.10 19.30
N GLN A 652 -47.06 -24.83 20.40
CA GLN A 652 -47.87 -26.02 20.63
C GLN A 652 -49.29 -25.54 20.84
N THR A 653 -50.15 -25.71 19.84
CA THR A 653 -51.59 -25.76 20.08
C THR A 653 -51.83 -27.02 20.90
N SER A 654 -51.79 -26.90 22.23
CA SER A 654 -52.29 -27.91 23.14
C SER A 654 -53.82 -27.95 23.00
N ALA A 655 -54.29 -28.68 21.99
CA ALA A 655 -55.58 -29.33 22.11
C ALA A 655 -55.44 -30.40 23.21
N SER A 656 -56.06 -30.10 24.35
CA SER A 656 -56.42 -31.03 25.43
C SER A 656 -55.29 -31.71 26.19
N ALA A 657 -54.86 -31.09 27.28
CA ALA A 657 -54.59 -31.80 28.53
C ALA A 657 -54.73 -30.82 29.71
N THR A 658 -55.90 -30.86 30.34
CA THR A 658 -56.12 -30.30 31.67
C THR A 658 -55.22 -31.05 32.65
N GLN A 659 -54.15 -30.42 33.14
CA GLN A 659 -53.43 -30.92 34.32
C GLN A 659 -52.72 -29.79 35.07
N HIS A 660 -53.36 -29.43 36.19
CA HIS A 660 -52.87 -28.79 37.41
C HIS A 660 -51.46 -28.17 37.42
N TYR A 661 -51.42 -26.83 37.49
CA TYR A 661 -50.26 -26.09 37.97
C TYR A 661 -50.15 -26.20 39.50
N ALA A 662 -49.14 -26.93 39.98
CA ALA A 662 -48.56 -26.70 41.29
C ALA A 662 -47.45 -25.64 41.17
N GLN A 663 -47.48 -24.61 42.01
CA GLN A 663 -46.47 -23.55 42.08
C GLN A 663 -45.22 -24.02 42.84
N ALA A 664 -44.02 -23.69 42.34
CA ALA A 664 -42.83 -23.25 43.10
C ALA A 664 -41.61 -23.08 42.13
N PRO A 665 -40.50 -22.41 42.53
CA PRO A 665 -40.35 -20.99 42.83
C PRO A 665 -39.28 -20.30 41.95
N ARG A 666 -39.24 -18.95 41.94
CA ARG A 666 -38.28 -18.11 41.19
C ARG A 666 -36.81 -18.34 41.61
N PRO A 667 -35.85 -18.40 40.67
CA PRO A 667 -34.43 -18.25 41.00
C PRO A 667 -34.09 -16.79 41.29
N ALA A 668 -33.36 -16.60 42.39
CA ALA A 668 -32.93 -15.31 42.92
C ALA A 668 -31.88 -14.61 42.04
N THR A 669 -32.02 -13.28 41.94
CA THR A 669 -31.01 -12.34 41.45
C THR A 669 -29.75 -12.40 42.31
N ARG A 670 -28.56 -12.53 41.71
CA ARG A 670 -27.27 -12.42 42.40
C ARG A 670 -26.64 -11.03 42.18
N PRO A 671 -26.00 -10.41 43.18
CA PRO A 671 -25.64 -8.98 43.19
C PRO A 671 -24.31 -8.67 42.47
N ALA A 672 -24.16 -7.41 42.07
CA ALA A 672 -22.92 -6.84 41.52
C ALA A 672 -21.74 -6.84 42.53
N PRO A 673 -20.47 -6.93 42.08
CA PRO A 673 -19.32 -6.80 42.97
C PRO A 673 -19.06 -5.35 43.39
N ALA A 674 -18.76 -5.13 44.68
CA ALA A 674 -18.36 -3.84 45.24
C ALA A 674 -16.86 -3.52 45.01
N PRO A 675 -16.43 -2.25 45.12
CA PRO A 675 -15.07 -1.80 44.77
C PRO A 675 -14.02 -2.21 45.81
N ILE A 676 -12.79 -2.50 45.35
CA ILE A 676 -11.63 -2.84 46.19
C ILE A 676 -10.97 -1.55 46.72
N PRO A 677 -10.61 -1.43 48.02
CA PRO A 677 -9.89 -0.27 48.55
C PRO A 677 -8.37 -0.35 48.32
N ALA A 678 -7.75 0.82 48.15
CA ALA A 678 -6.30 0.98 47.97
C ALA A 678 -5.51 0.65 49.26
N PRO A 679 -4.28 0.11 49.16
CA PRO A 679 -3.45 -0.18 50.33
C PRO A 679 -2.62 1.03 50.78
N THR A 680 -2.69 1.34 52.08
CA THR A 680 -1.80 2.28 52.80
C THR A 680 -0.56 1.58 53.38
N PRO A 681 0.56 2.32 53.58
CA PRO A 681 1.89 1.73 53.82
C PRO A 681 2.27 1.64 55.31
N ARG A 682 3.02 0.58 55.67
CA ARG A 682 3.89 0.46 56.87
C ARG A 682 4.59 -0.91 56.80
N ALA A 683 5.74 -1.20 57.37
CA ALA A 683 6.83 -0.45 58.00
C ALA A 683 8.09 -1.33 57.85
N THR A 684 9.25 -0.70 57.83
CA THR A 684 10.60 -1.29 57.85
C THR A 684 10.86 -2.24 59.02
N SER A 685 11.53 -3.36 58.76
CA SER A 685 12.45 -3.98 59.73
C SER A 685 13.77 -4.37 59.05
N SER A 686 14.82 -3.87 59.69
CA SER A 686 16.25 -4.01 59.45
C SER A 686 16.78 -5.39 59.80
N TYR A 687 17.78 -5.91 59.08
CA TYR A 687 18.91 -6.75 59.53
C TYR A 687 19.78 -7.01 58.28
N TYR A 688 21.12 -7.06 58.26
CA TYR A 688 22.23 -6.65 59.10
C TYR A 688 23.44 -6.80 58.16
N VAL A 689 24.34 -5.83 58.10
CA VAL A 689 25.57 -5.87 57.27
C VAL A 689 26.68 -6.54 58.06
N PRO A 690 27.51 -7.39 57.41
CA PRO A 690 28.92 -7.46 57.78
C PRO A 690 29.85 -7.13 56.59
N GLN A 691 30.73 -6.16 56.79
CA GLN A 691 32.05 -6.06 56.15
C GLN A 691 33.13 -6.31 57.24
N PRO A 692 34.44 -6.27 56.94
CA PRO A 692 35.21 -7.15 56.07
C PRO A 692 36.40 -7.78 56.86
N THR A 693 36.96 -8.90 56.40
CA THR A 693 38.28 -9.35 56.86
C THR A 693 39.21 -9.54 55.67
N GLN A 694 40.20 -8.64 55.59
CA GLN A 694 41.40 -8.75 54.77
C GLN A 694 42.37 -9.78 55.39
N SER A 695 43.11 -10.53 54.57
CA SER A 695 44.59 -10.52 54.60
C SER A 695 45.26 -11.56 53.68
N TYR A 696 46.16 -11.04 52.82
CA TYR A 696 47.40 -11.58 52.21
C TYR A 696 47.35 -12.89 51.39
N SER A 697 47.55 -12.90 50.05
CA SER A 697 48.69 -12.50 49.17
C SER A 697 49.75 -13.59 48.98
N SER A 698 49.79 -14.21 47.79
CA SER A 698 51.02 -14.35 46.96
C SER A 698 50.76 -14.99 45.58
N ASN A 699 50.94 -14.17 44.54
CA ASN A 699 51.40 -14.38 43.15
C ASN A 699 51.36 -15.77 42.47
N SER A 700 50.75 -15.86 41.28
CA SER A 700 51.48 -15.64 40.01
C SER A 700 50.62 -15.83 38.75
N SER A 701 50.79 -14.90 37.80
CA SER A 701 50.73 -15.03 36.33
C SER A 701 49.48 -15.56 35.58
N LYS A 702 48.98 -14.66 34.72
CA LYS A 702 48.32 -14.82 33.41
C LYS A 702 46.80 -15.08 33.41
N SER A 703 46.08 -14.02 33.05
CA SER A 703 44.63 -13.96 32.83
C SER A 703 44.21 -14.62 31.52
N ASP A 704 43.23 -15.51 31.64
CA ASP A 704 42.20 -15.81 30.65
C ASP A 704 41.37 -14.55 30.33
N ASP A 705 40.87 -14.42 29.10
CA ASP A 705 39.41 -14.46 28.90
C ASP A 705 39.01 -14.56 27.41
N ASN A 706 38.17 -15.57 27.18
CA ASN A 706 36.89 -15.52 26.46
C ASN A 706 36.68 -14.70 25.17
N ARG A 707 36.13 -15.46 24.22
CA ARG A 707 34.87 -15.26 23.48
C ARG A 707 34.83 -14.37 22.24
N CYS A 708 34.13 -15.00 21.29
CA CYS A 708 33.29 -14.45 20.22
C CYS A 708 33.99 -14.01 18.95
N ILE A 709 34.05 -14.93 17.99
CA ILE A 709 33.97 -14.59 16.56
C ILE A 709 33.06 -15.63 15.85
N ILE A 710 31.89 -15.12 15.44
CA ILE A 710 31.21 -15.25 14.13
C ILE A 710 31.07 -16.64 13.48
N SER A 711 29.81 -17.00 13.20
CA SER A 711 29.31 -17.39 11.86
C SER A 711 27.81 -17.16 11.80
#